data_AF-A0A102DBN5-F1
#
_entry.id   AF-A0A102DBN5-F1
#
_cell.length_a   1.000
_cell.length_b   1.000
_cell.length_c   1.000
_cell.angle_alpha   90.00
_cell.angle_beta   90.00
_cell.angle_gamma   90.00
#
_symmetry.space_group_name_H-M   'P 1'
#
loop_
_entity.id
_entity.type
_entity.pdbx_description
1 polymer ?
#
loop_
_entity_poly.entity_id
_entity_poly.type
_entity_poly.pdbx_seq_one_letter_code
_entity_poly.pdbx_strand_id
1 'polypeptide(L)'
;MPSFTAFAPALRPATPLRAAITAATRRPETACIAALAEAATLSADQRAQATALATRLVSELRAAPPSGGVEHLVQEYALSTSEGVALMCLAEALLRIPDAATRDALIRDKIAGGDWWAHLGRTRPVFVNAATWGLVVTGKLVGSIDEQGLGAALTRLIARAGEPIIRAGVDLAMRLMGEQFVTGRTVDEALGRARAMEAKGFAYSYDMLGEAAMTATDAARYMADYRTAITAIGAASAGRGIHAGPGISIKLSALHPRYARAQADRVMAELLPRVKDLCLMARAADIGLNIDAEEADRLELSLDLLESLATDPDLAGWDGLGFVVQAYGKRCPMVIDWIIDLARRSSRRIMVRLVKGAYWDAEIKRAQVDGLSDFPVYTRKSHTDLAYLACARRLLAARDAVFPQFATHNALTLASIMALAGPDFALGDYEFQCLHGMGEPLYGRVVGPDHLDRPCRVYAPVGGHETLLAYLVRRLLENGANSSFVNRIANPAIPIAEVIADPIDDPDLGQPHPMIAAPPAILGARRNSAGLDLASETVLADLSAQFAYEADRTWRAVPTGDLAHGATRVVRNPARLDDVVGHAVETTPDGARAAVTIAAAAAPQWAAVPMAQRAAMLRRAADTMEASIAPLVALIVREAGKSVANAVGEVREAVDFLRYYADAASDGTPLGPVVCISPWNFPLAIFVGQVAAALAAGNPVVAKPAEETPLIAAEAVRLLHAAGIPADVLQLVPGDGAIGAALVAAPAIAGVLFTGSTEVGRLIQRQLSLRLSPAGRPVTLIAETGGQNAMVVDSSALPEQVVADCLASAFDSAGQRCSALRVLCLQDDIADTILTMLKGAMAELHLGPPDVLAHDVGPVITAEARLTIENHVAAMAARGCAVHRIALPPATAQGHFVAPAIIELSALSDLSHEVFGPVLHVVRYARADRMRLIDAINALGYGLTFGLHTRLDTTLREVTEAIHAGNIYVNRNTIGAVVGVQPFGGHGLSGTGPKAGGPLYLTRLAQPVPDLPLAGGTSDPAATAWCALSGAALPHVPLGYDIDLPGPVGERNRYRLGAAGTVLALAETRAGLIEQIAWALAAGNRVVLADAAPVADLIARLPDGLLARIETPRDWRHAGPFARALVAGSPPFVRAALGNLAALPGPIVTAEMPCAGGGYAPAMLLRETTISINTTAAGGNASLMALA
;
A
#
# COMPACT_ATOMS: atom_id res chain seq x y z
N MET A 1 27.92 15.84 -16.10
CA MET A 1 27.80 16.42 -14.74
C MET A 1 28.09 15.30 -13.75
N PRO A 2 28.71 15.56 -12.59
CA PRO A 2 28.88 14.55 -11.54
C PRO A 2 27.52 14.00 -11.08
N SER A 3 27.46 12.74 -10.66
CA SER A 3 26.22 12.12 -10.17
C SER A 3 25.70 12.86 -8.92
N PHE A 4 24.38 12.92 -8.77
CA PHE A 4 23.67 13.59 -7.65
C PHE A 4 23.82 15.12 -7.52
N THR A 5 24.49 15.79 -8.47
CA THR A 5 24.68 17.26 -8.41
C THR A 5 23.35 18.02 -8.38
N ALA A 6 22.31 17.47 -9.02
CA ALA A 6 20.97 18.05 -9.08
C ALA A 6 19.93 17.15 -8.39
N PHE A 7 20.33 16.41 -7.33
CA PHE A 7 19.48 15.39 -6.73
C PHE A 7 18.12 15.94 -6.27
N ALA A 8 18.12 16.89 -5.34
CA ALA A 8 16.90 17.48 -4.80
C ALA A 8 17.15 18.91 -4.27
N PRO A 9 17.46 19.88 -5.15
CA PRO A 9 17.68 21.26 -4.71
C PRO A 9 16.46 21.78 -3.94
N ALA A 10 16.72 22.55 -2.89
CA ALA A 10 15.66 23.26 -2.18
C ALA A 10 15.12 24.35 -3.10
N LEU A 11 13.79 24.53 -3.15
CA LEU A 11 13.16 25.60 -3.92
C LEU A 11 13.63 26.99 -3.46
N ARG A 12 13.90 27.13 -2.16
CA ARG A 12 14.32 28.37 -1.49
C ARG A 12 15.25 28.05 -0.31
N PRO A 13 16.16 28.96 0.06
CA PRO A 13 16.91 28.83 1.30
C PRO A 13 15.97 28.78 2.51
N ALA A 14 16.17 27.81 3.41
CA ALA A 14 15.34 27.67 4.59
C ALA A 14 15.56 28.85 5.56
N THR A 15 14.49 29.61 5.84
CA THR A 15 14.49 30.59 6.93
C THR A 15 14.43 29.89 8.28
N PRO A 16 14.77 30.55 9.41
CA PRO A 16 14.64 29.94 10.74
C PRO A 16 13.22 29.43 11.04
N LEU A 17 12.19 30.15 10.56
CA LEU A 17 10.79 29.74 10.72
C LEU A 17 10.44 28.51 9.87
N ARG A 18 10.91 28.44 8.61
CA ARG A 18 10.74 27.23 7.78
C ARG A 18 11.46 26.02 8.36
N ALA A 19 12.69 26.20 8.86
CA ALA A 19 13.44 25.14 9.53
C ALA A 19 12.72 24.63 10.79
N ALA A 20 12.07 25.53 11.56
CA ALA A 20 11.28 25.14 12.73
C ALA A 20 10.04 24.31 12.36
N ILE A 21 9.42 24.58 11.20
CA ILE A 21 8.32 23.76 10.64
C ILE A 21 8.85 22.36 10.31
N THR A 22 9.91 22.26 9.51
CA THR A 22 10.49 20.96 9.11
C THR A 22 10.90 20.13 10.33
N ALA A 23 11.55 20.76 11.32
CA ALA A 23 11.99 20.11 12.56
C ALA A 23 10.83 19.62 13.46
N ALA A 24 9.61 20.06 13.22
CA ALA A 24 8.42 19.65 13.96
C ALA A 24 7.63 18.54 13.27
N THR A 25 7.96 18.18 12.02
CA THR A 25 7.20 17.23 11.20
C THR A 25 6.86 15.97 11.97
N ARG A 26 7.84 15.32 12.62
CA ARG A 26 7.67 14.05 13.33
C ARG A 26 8.19 14.11 14.75
N ARG A 27 8.03 15.28 15.39
CA ARG A 27 8.45 15.48 16.79
C ARG A 27 7.66 14.52 17.70
N PRO A 28 8.27 13.97 18.76
CA PRO A 28 7.53 13.15 19.72
C PRO A 28 6.30 13.85 20.25
N GLU A 29 5.18 13.13 20.29
CA GLU A 29 3.87 13.68 20.69
C GLU A 29 3.88 14.28 22.10
N THR A 30 4.57 13.62 23.04
CA THR A 30 4.79 14.10 24.42
C THR A 30 5.43 15.49 24.45
N ALA A 31 6.47 15.70 23.65
CA ALA A 31 7.16 16.99 23.56
C ALA A 31 6.29 18.08 22.92
N CYS A 32 5.44 17.71 21.96
CA CYS A 32 4.52 18.65 21.32
C CYS A 32 3.46 19.14 22.32
N ILE A 33 2.86 18.23 23.08
CA ILE A 33 1.78 18.57 24.02
C ILE A 33 2.32 19.36 25.22
N ALA A 34 3.49 19.00 25.75
CA ALA A 34 4.14 19.78 26.80
C ALA A 34 4.37 21.25 26.38
N ALA A 35 4.72 21.50 25.11
CA ALA A 35 4.92 22.85 24.59
C ALA A 35 3.61 23.62 24.31
N LEU A 36 2.47 22.93 24.19
CA LEU A 36 1.18 23.53 23.83
C LEU A 36 0.22 23.70 25.01
N ALA A 37 0.36 22.88 26.06
CA ALA A 37 -0.54 22.85 27.20
C ALA A 37 -0.74 24.23 27.83
N GLU A 38 0.35 24.97 28.08
CA GLU A 38 0.28 26.32 28.66
C GLU A 38 -0.49 27.29 27.74
N ALA A 39 -0.17 27.29 26.44
CA ALA A 39 -0.82 28.17 25.47
C ALA A 39 -2.32 27.83 25.24
N ALA A 40 -2.71 26.57 25.42
CA ALA A 40 -4.09 26.13 25.30
C ALA A 40 -4.92 26.37 26.58
N THR A 41 -4.28 26.47 27.74
CA THR A 41 -4.96 26.59 29.04
C THR A 41 -5.75 27.89 29.13
N LEU A 42 -7.07 27.78 29.37
CA LEU A 42 -7.94 28.92 29.62
C LEU A 42 -7.77 29.42 31.07
N SER A 43 -7.94 30.71 31.32
CA SER A 43 -8.08 31.21 32.69
C SER A 43 -9.35 30.63 33.34
N ALA A 44 -9.45 30.64 34.67
CA ALA A 44 -10.64 30.15 35.37
C ALA A 44 -11.93 30.84 34.89
N ASP A 45 -11.88 32.16 34.66
CA ASP A 45 -13.02 32.94 34.14
C ASP A 45 -13.34 32.57 32.70
N GLN A 46 -12.33 32.44 31.84
CA GLN A 46 -12.52 32.03 30.44
C GLN A 46 -13.11 30.61 30.35
N ARG A 47 -12.61 29.69 31.17
CA ARG A 47 -13.13 28.32 31.26
C ARG A 47 -14.59 28.33 31.72
N ALA A 48 -14.92 29.10 32.75
CA ALA A 48 -16.31 29.21 33.23
C ALA A 48 -17.26 29.75 32.14
N GLN A 49 -16.84 30.81 31.43
CA GLN A 49 -17.59 31.39 30.31
C GLN A 49 -17.78 30.37 29.17
N ALA A 50 -16.70 29.70 28.77
CA ALA A 50 -16.72 28.71 27.70
C ALA A 50 -17.62 27.53 28.04
N THR A 51 -17.50 26.97 29.25
CA THR A 51 -18.33 25.85 29.72
C THR A 51 -19.81 26.24 29.79
N ALA A 52 -20.13 27.42 30.31
CA ALA A 52 -21.52 27.90 30.37
C ALA A 52 -22.13 28.06 28.97
N LEU A 53 -21.40 28.68 28.05
CA LEU A 53 -21.85 28.87 26.67
C LEU A 53 -21.99 27.54 25.93
N ALA A 54 -21.00 26.64 26.04
CA ALA A 54 -21.04 25.32 25.43
C ALA A 54 -22.22 24.49 25.96
N THR A 55 -22.46 24.52 27.27
CA THR A 55 -23.61 23.85 27.91
C THR A 55 -24.92 24.36 27.31
N ARG A 56 -25.08 25.68 27.18
CA ARG A 56 -26.27 26.30 26.58
C ARG A 56 -26.46 25.85 25.14
N LEU A 57 -25.44 26.00 24.29
CA LEU A 57 -25.51 25.63 22.87
C LEU A 57 -25.84 24.14 22.68
N VAL A 58 -25.19 23.25 23.44
CA VAL A 58 -25.45 21.80 23.36
C VAL A 58 -26.86 21.46 23.84
N SER A 59 -27.35 22.10 24.91
CA SER A 59 -28.71 21.88 25.41
C SER A 59 -29.75 22.32 24.40
N GLU A 60 -29.58 23.51 23.81
CA GLU A 60 -30.47 24.02 22.77
C GLU A 60 -30.44 23.14 21.51
N LEU A 61 -29.27 22.64 21.12
CA LEU A 61 -29.10 21.72 19.98
C LEU A 61 -29.85 20.40 20.21
N ARG A 62 -29.73 19.81 21.41
CA ARG A 62 -30.45 18.58 21.78
C ARG A 62 -31.96 18.76 21.88
N ALA A 63 -32.43 19.98 22.16
CA ALA A 63 -33.86 20.30 22.30
C ALA A 63 -34.55 20.64 20.97
N ALA A 64 -33.81 20.93 19.90
CA ALA A 64 -34.41 21.31 18.63
C ALA A 64 -35.09 20.12 17.92
N PRO A 65 -36.22 20.34 17.23
CA PRO A 65 -36.85 19.30 16.42
C PRO A 65 -35.90 18.87 15.29
N PRO A 66 -35.91 17.58 14.94
CA PRO A 66 -35.11 17.09 13.84
C PRO A 66 -35.65 17.63 12.50
N SER A 67 -34.75 17.95 11.56
CA SER A 67 -35.06 18.79 10.38
C SER A 67 -34.56 18.19 9.04
N GLY A 68 -34.31 16.88 8.97
CA GLY A 68 -33.69 16.24 7.80
C GLY A 68 -34.69 15.68 6.78
N GLY A 69 -34.36 15.76 5.48
CA GLY A 69 -35.15 15.17 4.39
C GLY A 69 -35.22 13.63 4.40
N VAL A 70 -34.24 12.96 5.00
CA VAL A 70 -34.21 11.49 5.15
C VAL A 70 -35.26 11.01 6.16
N GLU A 71 -35.58 11.78 7.19
CA GLU A 71 -36.65 11.45 8.15
C GLU A 71 -38.04 11.48 7.47
N HIS A 72 -38.20 12.34 6.47
CA HIS A 72 -39.42 12.40 5.64
C HIS A 72 -39.57 11.15 4.76
N LEU A 73 -38.47 10.61 4.21
CA LEU A 73 -38.45 9.36 3.45
C LEU A 73 -38.87 8.15 4.29
N VAL A 74 -38.40 8.09 5.54
CA VAL A 74 -38.75 7.03 6.50
C VAL A 74 -40.24 7.05 6.82
N GLN A 75 -40.81 8.25 6.96
CA GLN A 75 -42.24 8.45 7.21
C GLN A 75 -43.10 8.16 5.96
N GLU A 76 -42.67 8.57 4.77
CA GLU A 76 -43.42 8.40 3.51
C GLU A 76 -43.56 6.92 3.10
N TYR A 77 -42.53 6.11 3.32
CA TYR A 77 -42.51 4.68 2.94
C TYR A 77 -42.75 3.72 4.12
N ALA A 78 -43.12 4.24 5.30
CA ALA A 78 -43.29 3.47 6.53
C ALA A 78 -42.12 2.49 6.80
N LEU A 79 -40.90 2.97 6.54
CA LEU A 79 -39.69 2.21 6.79
C LEU A 79 -39.42 2.23 8.29
N SER A 80 -39.01 1.09 8.85
CA SER A 80 -38.38 1.12 10.16
C SER A 80 -37.04 1.86 10.07
N THR A 81 -36.61 2.40 11.19
CA THR A 81 -35.28 2.98 11.40
C THR A 81 -34.16 2.17 10.75
N SER A 82 -34.09 0.88 11.02
CA SER A 82 -33.04 0.00 10.49
C SER A 82 -33.17 -0.22 8.97
N GLU A 83 -34.39 -0.26 8.44
CA GLU A 83 -34.62 -0.34 6.99
C GLU A 83 -34.12 0.91 6.24
N GLY A 84 -34.37 2.11 6.78
CA GLY A 84 -33.89 3.36 6.18
C GLY A 84 -32.37 3.46 6.15
N VAL A 85 -31.70 3.05 7.23
CA VAL A 85 -30.23 3.04 7.35
C VAL A 85 -29.58 2.13 6.31
N ALA A 86 -30.10 0.92 6.20
CA ALA A 86 -29.58 -0.07 5.27
C ALA A 86 -29.80 0.37 3.81
N LEU A 87 -30.93 1.02 3.51
CA LEU A 87 -31.24 1.57 2.20
C LEU A 87 -30.27 2.69 1.77
N MET A 88 -29.86 3.56 2.69
CA MET A 88 -28.92 4.65 2.39
C MET A 88 -27.49 4.16 2.13
N CYS A 89 -27.00 3.20 2.95
CA CYS A 89 -25.73 2.52 2.72
C CYS A 89 -25.69 1.85 1.34
N LEU A 90 -26.81 1.25 0.93
CA LEU A 90 -26.95 0.64 -0.37
C LEU A 90 -26.94 1.70 -1.48
N ALA A 91 -27.74 2.76 -1.36
CA ALA A 91 -27.86 3.81 -2.37
C ALA A 91 -26.51 4.45 -2.73
N GLU A 92 -25.65 4.71 -1.72
CA GLU A 92 -24.30 5.23 -1.92
C GLU A 92 -23.42 4.29 -2.76
N ALA A 93 -23.52 3.00 -2.49
CA ALA A 93 -22.67 1.99 -3.11
C ALA A 93 -23.11 1.72 -4.56
N LEU A 94 -24.41 1.80 -4.86
CA LEU A 94 -24.99 1.64 -6.20
C LEU A 94 -24.70 2.81 -7.14
N LEU A 95 -24.59 4.01 -6.56
CA LEU A 95 -24.36 5.26 -7.27
C LEU A 95 -23.03 5.31 -8.03
N ARG A 96 -22.05 4.49 -7.63
CA ARG A 96 -20.69 4.48 -8.19
C ARG A 96 -20.50 3.47 -9.32
N ILE A 97 -21.51 2.65 -9.59
CA ILE A 97 -21.43 1.54 -10.53
C ILE A 97 -22.19 1.90 -11.82
N PRO A 98 -21.48 2.07 -12.96
CA PRO A 98 -22.09 2.55 -14.20
C PRO A 98 -23.07 1.53 -14.79
N ASP A 99 -22.76 0.23 -14.73
CA ASP A 99 -23.60 -0.82 -15.32
C ASP A 99 -24.64 -1.40 -14.36
N ALA A 100 -25.81 -1.73 -14.89
CA ALA A 100 -26.93 -2.23 -14.10
C ALA A 100 -26.65 -3.61 -13.48
N ALA A 101 -25.96 -4.50 -14.19
CA ALA A 101 -25.76 -5.88 -13.73
C ALA A 101 -24.84 -5.97 -12.50
N THR A 102 -23.79 -5.17 -12.45
CA THR A 102 -22.88 -5.04 -11.30
C THR A 102 -23.56 -4.29 -10.16
N ARG A 103 -24.39 -3.30 -10.46
CA ARG A 103 -25.25 -2.64 -9.47
C ARG A 103 -26.19 -3.66 -8.82
N ASP A 104 -26.89 -4.46 -9.60
CA ASP A 104 -27.77 -5.52 -9.11
C ASP A 104 -26.98 -6.63 -8.39
N ALA A 105 -25.74 -6.90 -8.79
CA ALA A 105 -24.85 -7.83 -8.07
C ALA A 105 -24.44 -7.28 -6.71
N LEU A 106 -24.13 -5.99 -6.59
CA LEU A 106 -23.87 -5.35 -5.30
C LEU A 106 -25.10 -5.40 -4.40
N ILE A 107 -26.30 -5.14 -4.95
CA ILE A 107 -27.56 -5.36 -4.25
C ILE A 107 -27.56 -6.80 -3.73
N ARG A 108 -27.49 -7.81 -4.59
CA ARG A 108 -27.51 -9.22 -4.14
C ARG A 108 -26.41 -9.59 -3.13
N ASP A 109 -25.18 -9.12 -3.33
CA ASP A 109 -24.03 -9.36 -2.44
C ASP A 109 -24.27 -8.83 -1.04
N LYS A 110 -24.79 -7.61 -0.95
CA LYS A 110 -25.03 -6.94 0.33
C LYS A 110 -26.37 -7.33 0.95
N ILE A 111 -27.24 -8.04 0.21
CA ILE A 111 -28.66 -8.14 0.54
C ILE A 111 -29.26 -9.56 0.47
N ALA A 112 -28.92 -10.40 -0.51
CA ALA A 112 -29.75 -11.56 -0.90
C ALA A 112 -29.26 -12.95 -0.42
N GLY A 113 -28.06 -13.08 0.15
CA GLY A 113 -27.56 -14.37 0.61
C GLY A 113 -28.07 -14.72 2.02
N GLY A 114 -29.30 -15.22 2.16
CA GLY A 114 -30.03 -15.48 3.43
C GLY A 114 -29.42 -16.45 4.46
N ASP A 115 -28.09 -16.58 4.54
CA ASP A 115 -27.39 -17.30 5.62
C ASP A 115 -26.12 -16.53 6.06
N TRP A 116 -26.34 -15.33 6.60
CA TRP A 116 -25.27 -14.42 7.05
C TRP A 116 -24.52 -14.93 8.28
N TRP A 117 -25.09 -15.91 9.00
CA TRP A 117 -24.55 -16.44 10.25
C TRP A 117 -23.41 -17.44 10.06
N ALA A 118 -23.43 -18.24 8.98
CA ALA A 118 -22.38 -19.24 8.71
C ALA A 118 -21.03 -18.63 8.32
N HIS A 119 -20.96 -17.30 8.08
CA HIS A 119 -19.80 -16.62 7.48
C HIS A 119 -19.12 -15.59 8.41
N LEU A 120 -19.52 -15.51 9.69
CA LEU A 120 -18.96 -14.58 10.68
C LEU A 120 -17.86 -15.24 11.53
N GLY A 121 -16.69 -15.44 10.92
CA GLY A 121 -15.45 -15.30 11.66
C GLY A 121 -15.31 -13.83 12.08
N ARG A 122 -15.36 -13.57 13.39
CA ARG A 122 -15.29 -12.24 14.03
C ARG A 122 -14.41 -11.24 13.26
N THR A 123 -14.88 -9.98 13.10
CA THR A 123 -14.12 -8.70 12.90
C THR A 123 -14.31 -7.84 11.62
N ARG A 124 -15.41 -7.91 10.86
CA ARG A 124 -15.76 -6.82 9.91
C ARG A 124 -17.19 -6.32 10.12
N PRO A 125 -17.39 -5.04 10.50
CA PRO A 125 -18.72 -4.44 10.44
C PRO A 125 -19.07 -4.17 8.97
N VAL A 126 -20.16 -4.74 8.48
CA VAL A 126 -20.70 -4.48 7.12
C VAL A 126 -21.42 -3.12 7.08
N PHE A 127 -21.83 -2.65 8.25
CA PHE A 127 -22.56 -1.41 8.43
C PHE A 127 -21.74 -0.42 9.27
N VAL A 128 -20.46 -0.22 8.92
CA VAL A 128 -19.55 0.72 9.62
C VAL A 128 -20.19 2.10 9.80
N ASN A 129 -20.96 2.55 8.79
CA ASN A 129 -21.64 3.84 8.79
C ASN A 129 -23.12 3.74 9.19
N ALA A 130 -23.63 2.60 9.67
CA ALA A 130 -25.02 2.50 10.12
C ALA A 130 -25.32 3.37 11.32
N ALA A 131 -24.33 3.68 12.17
CA ALA A 131 -24.51 4.68 13.22
C ALA A 131 -24.74 6.07 12.61
N THR A 132 -23.96 6.44 11.59
CA THR A 132 -24.09 7.69 10.84
C THR A 132 -25.41 7.79 10.11
N TRP A 133 -25.83 6.72 9.43
CA TRP A 133 -27.11 6.69 8.74
C TRP A 133 -28.28 6.54 9.72
N GLY A 134 -28.12 5.82 10.83
CA GLY A 134 -29.14 5.66 11.90
C GLY A 134 -29.48 6.99 12.53
N LEU A 135 -28.46 7.82 12.69
CA LEU A 135 -28.60 9.21 13.08
C LEU A 135 -29.39 10.03 12.05
N VAL A 136 -29.01 9.97 10.78
CA VAL A 136 -29.63 10.73 9.67
C VAL A 136 -31.10 10.31 9.44
N VAL A 137 -31.42 9.04 9.68
CA VAL A 137 -32.72 8.42 9.40
C VAL A 137 -33.71 8.60 10.57
N THR A 138 -33.25 8.79 11.81
CA THR A 138 -34.15 8.77 12.99
C THR A 138 -34.05 9.91 13.97
N GLY A 139 -33.05 10.78 13.81
CA GLY A 139 -32.77 11.83 14.79
C GLY A 139 -32.41 11.32 16.18
N LYS A 140 -32.17 10.01 16.35
CA LYS A 140 -31.82 9.36 17.62
C LYS A 140 -30.65 8.41 17.42
N LEU A 141 -29.70 8.42 18.34
CA LEU A 141 -28.68 7.39 18.36
C LEU A 141 -29.28 6.07 18.87
N VAL A 142 -29.37 5.08 18.00
CA VAL A 142 -29.66 3.71 18.41
C VAL A 142 -28.33 3.13 18.92
N GLY A 143 -28.24 2.82 20.22
CA GLY A 143 -27.08 2.13 20.79
C GLY A 143 -26.83 0.79 20.09
N SER A 144 -25.61 0.25 20.22
CA SER A 144 -25.10 -1.01 19.61
C SER A 144 -26.04 -1.57 18.55
N ILE A 145 -25.95 -1.06 17.34
CA ILE A 145 -26.86 -1.46 16.28
C ILE A 145 -26.63 -2.95 16.03
N ASP A 146 -27.68 -3.74 16.28
CA ASP A 146 -27.69 -5.16 15.99
C ASP A 146 -27.58 -5.33 14.46
N GLU A 147 -26.37 -5.66 13.98
CA GLU A 147 -26.11 -5.92 12.56
C GLU A 147 -27.01 -7.05 12.03
N GLN A 148 -27.41 -7.99 12.89
CA GLN A 148 -28.38 -9.04 12.56
C GLN A 148 -29.79 -8.46 12.40
N GLY A 149 -30.14 -7.48 13.23
CA GLY A 149 -31.36 -6.70 13.18
C GLY A 149 -31.47 -5.83 11.92
N LEU A 150 -30.38 -5.18 11.49
CA LEU A 150 -30.31 -4.40 10.23
C LEU A 150 -30.44 -5.29 9.00
N GLY A 151 -29.71 -6.40 8.95
CA GLY A 151 -29.82 -7.38 7.87
C GLY A 151 -31.23 -7.97 7.79
N ALA A 152 -31.83 -8.32 8.93
CA ALA A 152 -33.20 -8.84 9.01
C ALA A 152 -34.24 -7.78 8.61
N ALA A 153 -34.01 -6.51 8.95
CA ALA A 153 -34.87 -5.40 8.58
C ALA A 153 -34.85 -5.15 7.07
N LEU A 154 -33.65 -5.07 6.47
CA LEU A 154 -33.50 -4.97 5.01
C LEU A 154 -34.17 -6.15 4.30
N THR A 155 -33.96 -7.37 4.80
CA THR A 155 -34.58 -8.61 4.26
C THR A 155 -36.10 -8.62 4.35
N ARG A 156 -36.68 -8.10 5.44
CA ARG A 156 -38.14 -7.90 5.56
C ARG A 156 -38.65 -6.87 4.57
N LEU A 157 -37.94 -5.75 4.37
CA LEU A 157 -38.30 -4.74 3.39
C LEU A 157 -38.34 -5.32 1.97
N ILE A 158 -37.36 -6.15 1.61
CA ILE A 158 -37.29 -6.79 0.29
C ILE A 158 -38.39 -7.82 0.09
N ALA A 159 -38.60 -8.68 1.09
CA ALA A 159 -39.68 -9.67 1.05
C ALA A 159 -41.06 -9.01 0.93
N ARG A 160 -41.21 -7.78 1.44
CA ARG A 160 -42.43 -6.98 1.40
C ARG A 160 -42.60 -6.18 0.10
N ALA A 161 -41.52 -5.65 -0.47
CA ALA A 161 -41.57 -4.59 -1.49
C ALA A 161 -40.99 -4.97 -2.88
N GLY A 162 -40.14 -6.00 -2.97
CA GLY A 162 -39.51 -6.41 -4.24
C GLY A 162 -38.41 -5.48 -4.77
N GLU A 163 -37.61 -5.98 -5.71
CA GLU A 163 -36.46 -5.29 -6.33
C GLU A 163 -36.80 -3.92 -6.99
N PRO A 164 -37.95 -3.74 -7.67
CA PRO A 164 -38.29 -2.45 -8.29
C PRO A 164 -38.54 -1.30 -7.30
N ILE A 165 -39.06 -1.58 -6.10
CA ILE A 165 -39.33 -0.55 -5.08
C ILE A 165 -38.03 -0.11 -4.39
N ILE A 166 -37.07 -1.03 -4.21
CA ILE A 166 -35.74 -0.69 -3.69
C ILE A 166 -35.02 0.23 -4.66
N ARG A 167 -35.15 -0.02 -5.97
CA ARG A 167 -34.63 0.87 -7.01
C ARG A 167 -35.23 2.27 -6.91
N ALA A 168 -36.56 2.38 -6.79
CA ALA A 168 -37.22 3.68 -6.62
C ALA A 168 -36.83 4.39 -5.31
N GLY A 169 -36.67 3.65 -4.21
CA GLY A 169 -36.21 4.19 -2.92
C GLY A 169 -34.75 4.67 -2.96
N VAL A 170 -33.88 3.96 -3.68
CA VAL A 170 -32.50 4.38 -3.96
C VAL A 170 -32.49 5.64 -4.82
N ASP A 171 -33.27 5.71 -5.90
CA ASP A 171 -33.34 6.89 -6.78
C ASP A 171 -33.86 8.14 -6.05
N LEU A 172 -34.74 7.95 -5.05
CA LEU A 172 -35.23 9.03 -4.20
C LEU A 172 -34.19 9.45 -3.15
N ALA A 173 -33.52 8.48 -2.51
CA ALA A 173 -32.37 8.72 -1.64
C ALA A 173 -31.25 9.49 -2.36
N MET A 174 -30.98 9.15 -3.62
CA MET A 174 -30.02 9.87 -4.48
C MET A 174 -30.37 11.35 -4.62
N ARG A 175 -31.66 11.64 -4.84
CA ARG A 175 -32.14 13.02 -5.01
C ARG A 175 -32.00 13.82 -3.71
N LEU A 176 -32.35 13.21 -2.58
CA LEU A 176 -32.22 13.83 -1.25
C LEU A 176 -30.75 14.04 -0.85
N MET A 177 -29.87 13.08 -1.14
CA MET A 177 -28.43 13.22 -0.89
C MET A 177 -27.80 14.33 -1.73
N GLY A 178 -28.24 14.50 -2.99
CA GLY A 178 -27.81 15.57 -3.88
C GLY A 178 -28.26 16.97 -3.46
N GLU A 179 -29.16 17.12 -2.49
CA GLU A 179 -29.57 18.43 -1.94
C GLU A 179 -29.00 18.69 -0.55
N GLN A 180 -28.64 17.64 0.20
CA GLN A 180 -28.14 17.75 1.57
C GLN A 180 -26.61 17.83 1.67
N PHE A 181 -25.88 17.14 0.78
CA PHE A 181 -24.40 17.08 0.83
C PHE A 181 -23.71 18.01 -0.17
N VAL A 182 -24.44 18.52 -1.16
CA VAL A 182 -23.99 19.64 -2.01
C VAL A 182 -25.02 20.75 -1.94
N THR A 183 -24.53 21.99 -1.89
CA THR A 183 -25.40 23.17 -1.92
C THR A 183 -26.08 23.31 -3.29
N GLY A 184 -25.46 22.80 -4.36
CA GLY A 184 -26.06 22.73 -5.69
C GLY A 184 -25.21 21.88 -6.63
N ARG A 185 -25.81 21.45 -7.75
CA ARG A 185 -25.07 20.70 -8.78
C ARG A 185 -24.17 21.60 -9.62
N THR A 186 -24.52 22.88 -9.66
CA THR A 186 -23.78 23.95 -10.34
C THR A 186 -23.60 25.12 -9.39
N VAL A 187 -22.61 25.98 -9.68
CA VAL A 187 -22.35 27.16 -8.86
C VAL A 187 -23.54 28.11 -8.82
N ASP A 188 -24.29 28.27 -9.92
CA ASP A 188 -25.47 29.13 -9.98
C ASP A 188 -26.61 28.62 -9.08
N GLU A 189 -26.83 27.30 -9.08
CA GLU A 189 -27.80 26.67 -8.18
C GLU A 189 -27.41 26.88 -6.70
N ALA A 190 -26.13 26.69 -6.39
CA ALA A 190 -25.60 26.86 -5.05
C ALA A 190 -25.70 28.32 -4.56
N LEU A 191 -25.39 29.29 -5.43
CA LEU A 191 -25.57 30.73 -5.18
C LEU A 191 -27.04 31.08 -4.96
N GLY A 192 -27.95 30.50 -5.75
CA GLY A 192 -29.40 30.69 -5.58
C GLY A 192 -29.89 30.25 -4.20
N ARG A 193 -29.45 29.06 -3.74
CA ARG A 193 -29.84 28.51 -2.43
C ARG A 193 -29.19 29.24 -1.25
N ALA A 194 -27.98 29.80 -1.42
CA ALA A 194 -27.25 30.50 -0.36
C ALA A 194 -27.95 31.78 0.15
N ARG A 195 -28.69 32.49 -0.73
CA ARG A 195 -29.30 33.80 -0.43
C ARG A 195 -30.11 33.85 0.87
N ALA A 196 -30.85 32.79 1.18
CA ALA A 196 -31.71 32.74 2.36
C ALA A 196 -30.92 32.75 3.68
N MET A 197 -29.73 32.12 3.69
CA MET A 197 -28.85 32.11 4.86
C MET A 197 -27.95 33.35 4.88
N GLU A 198 -27.55 33.87 3.72
CA GLU A 198 -26.83 35.15 3.64
C GLU A 198 -27.65 36.30 4.24
N ALA A 199 -28.96 36.32 4.00
CA ALA A 199 -29.87 37.29 4.61
C ALA A 199 -29.93 37.22 6.15
N LYS A 200 -29.51 36.10 6.75
CA LYS A 200 -29.40 35.92 8.21
C LYS A 200 -28.01 36.27 8.76
N GLY A 201 -27.07 36.68 7.89
CA GLY A 201 -25.70 37.05 8.26
C GLY A 201 -24.65 35.96 8.02
N PHE A 202 -25.00 34.83 7.38
CA PHE A 202 -23.99 33.85 6.96
C PHE A 202 -23.23 34.35 5.72
N ALA A 203 -22.00 33.88 5.56
CA ALA A 203 -21.25 34.01 4.31
C ALA A 203 -21.00 32.61 3.72
N TYR A 204 -20.47 32.53 2.49
CA TYR A 204 -20.19 31.25 1.84
C TYR A 204 -18.74 31.15 1.32
N SER A 205 -18.21 29.93 1.28
CA SER A 205 -16.98 29.55 0.57
C SER A 205 -17.30 28.31 -0.27
N TYR A 206 -17.32 28.43 -1.58
CA TYR A 206 -17.71 27.31 -2.45
C TYR A 206 -16.56 26.34 -2.68
N ASP A 207 -16.81 25.05 -2.53
CA ASP A 207 -15.89 23.95 -2.82
C ASP A 207 -16.36 23.20 -4.05
N MET A 208 -15.61 23.30 -5.13
CA MET A 208 -15.98 22.70 -6.43
C MET A 208 -15.71 21.19 -6.50
N LEU A 209 -15.38 20.54 -5.38
CA LEU A 209 -15.15 19.10 -5.24
C LEU A 209 -14.02 18.50 -6.11
N GLY A 210 -13.32 19.32 -6.90
CA GLY A 210 -12.16 18.88 -7.67
C GLY A 210 -10.95 18.60 -6.77
N GLU A 211 -10.34 17.43 -6.93
CA GLU A 211 -9.12 17.01 -6.25
C GLU A 211 -8.39 15.92 -7.06
N ALA A 212 -7.11 15.70 -6.74
CA ALA A 212 -6.30 14.59 -7.24
C ALA A 212 -6.40 14.39 -8.77
N ALA A 213 -6.08 15.44 -9.54
CA ALA A 213 -5.98 15.33 -10.99
C ALA A 213 -5.01 14.19 -11.36
N MET A 214 -5.44 13.26 -12.21
CA MET A 214 -4.58 12.17 -12.67
C MET A 214 -3.89 12.51 -13.99
N THR A 215 -4.48 13.40 -14.77
CA THR A 215 -4.00 13.79 -16.10
C THR A 215 -3.93 15.32 -16.26
N ALA A 216 -3.15 15.79 -17.24
CA ALA A 216 -3.19 17.20 -17.65
C ALA A 216 -4.61 17.67 -18.05
N THR A 217 -5.41 16.78 -18.66
CA THR A 217 -6.80 17.06 -19.05
C THR A 217 -7.69 17.28 -17.82
N ASP A 218 -7.54 16.46 -16.77
CA ASP A 218 -8.26 16.67 -15.51
C ASP A 218 -7.90 18.02 -14.90
N ALA A 219 -6.61 18.35 -14.84
CA ALA A 219 -6.16 19.63 -14.31
C ALA A 219 -6.70 20.82 -15.12
N ALA A 220 -6.77 20.70 -16.45
CA ALA A 220 -7.35 21.73 -17.32
C ALA A 220 -8.87 21.87 -17.11
N ARG A 221 -9.59 20.75 -16.92
CA ARG A 221 -11.02 20.74 -16.58
C ARG A 221 -11.27 21.46 -15.26
N TYR A 222 -10.57 21.07 -14.19
CA TYR A 222 -10.73 21.71 -12.88
C TYR A 222 -10.36 23.20 -12.91
N MET A 223 -9.33 23.58 -13.67
CA MET A 223 -9.02 25.00 -13.89
C MET A 223 -10.19 25.75 -14.52
N ALA A 224 -10.86 25.19 -15.54
CA ALA A 224 -12.03 25.80 -16.16
C ALA A 224 -13.23 25.90 -15.20
N ASP A 225 -13.44 24.87 -14.37
CA ASP A 225 -14.49 24.84 -13.35
C ASP A 225 -14.27 25.95 -12.31
N TYR A 226 -13.03 26.12 -11.81
CA TYR A 226 -12.69 27.19 -10.89
C TYR A 226 -12.85 28.58 -11.51
N ARG A 227 -12.43 28.80 -12.77
CA ARG A 227 -12.62 30.08 -13.47
C ARG A 227 -14.10 30.44 -13.61
N THR A 228 -14.92 29.46 -13.97
CA THR A 228 -16.38 29.61 -14.08
C THR A 228 -16.98 29.98 -12.72
N ALA A 229 -16.59 29.25 -11.67
CA ALA A 229 -17.07 29.50 -10.31
C ALA A 229 -16.67 30.89 -9.80
N ILE A 230 -15.40 31.30 -9.94
CA ILE A 230 -14.92 32.63 -9.52
C ILE A 230 -15.71 33.74 -10.20
N THR A 231 -16.00 33.59 -11.50
CA THR A 231 -16.78 34.58 -12.25
C THR A 231 -18.20 34.70 -11.70
N ALA A 232 -18.88 33.58 -11.48
CA ALA A 232 -20.25 33.57 -10.94
C ALA A 232 -20.32 34.10 -9.50
N ILE A 233 -19.37 33.68 -8.65
CA ILE A 233 -19.26 34.11 -7.25
C ILE A 233 -18.95 35.61 -7.18
N GLY A 234 -18.05 36.12 -8.01
CA GLY A 234 -17.71 37.54 -8.09
C GLY A 234 -18.91 38.40 -8.47
N ALA A 235 -19.67 37.98 -9.49
CA ALA A 235 -20.90 38.67 -9.88
C ALA A 235 -21.95 38.68 -8.76
N ALA A 236 -22.10 37.55 -8.04
CA ALA A 236 -23.03 37.45 -6.90
C ALA A 236 -22.53 38.17 -5.63
N SER A 237 -21.22 38.35 -5.47
CA SER A 237 -20.64 39.12 -4.38
C SER A 237 -21.08 40.58 -4.45
N ALA A 238 -21.16 41.15 -5.66
CA ALA A 238 -21.64 42.51 -5.92
C ALA A 238 -20.93 43.59 -5.07
N GLY A 239 -19.62 43.43 -4.85
CA GLY A 239 -18.80 44.36 -4.08
C GLY A 239 -18.95 44.28 -2.56
N ARG A 240 -19.54 43.19 -2.02
CA ARG A 240 -19.59 42.93 -0.57
C ARG A 240 -18.22 42.64 0.07
N GLY A 241 -17.19 42.46 -0.76
CA GLY A 241 -15.81 42.22 -0.35
C GLY A 241 -15.56 40.85 0.25
N ILE A 242 -14.33 40.63 0.72
CA ILE A 242 -13.84 39.31 1.15
C ILE A 242 -14.43 38.80 2.47
N HIS A 243 -14.97 39.69 3.31
CA HIS A 243 -15.52 39.34 4.63
C HIS A 243 -17.03 39.07 4.57
N ALA A 244 -17.82 40.02 4.09
CA ALA A 244 -19.28 39.89 4.02
C ALA A 244 -19.75 39.14 2.75
N GLY A 245 -18.95 39.17 1.68
CA GLY A 245 -19.24 38.48 0.44
C GLY A 245 -18.82 37.00 0.45
N PRO A 246 -19.23 36.24 -0.56
CA PRO A 246 -18.81 34.85 -0.75
C PRO A 246 -17.36 34.76 -1.24
N GLY A 247 -16.78 33.57 -1.09
CA GLY A 247 -15.46 33.22 -1.63
C GLY A 247 -15.45 31.82 -2.22
N ILE A 248 -14.26 31.34 -2.60
CA ILE A 248 -14.04 30.00 -3.16
C ILE A 248 -12.90 29.29 -2.42
N SER A 249 -12.98 27.96 -2.35
CA SER A 249 -11.90 27.10 -1.89
C SER A 249 -11.38 26.28 -3.07
N ILE A 250 -10.05 26.19 -3.21
CA ILE A 250 -9.39 25.39 -4.24
C ILE A 250 -8.47 24.35 -3.60
N LYS A 251 -8.25 23.21 -4.28
CA LYS A 251 -7.26 22.20 -3.90
C LYS A 251 -6.13 22.21 -4.92
N LEU A 252 -4.89 22.19 -4.45
CA LEU A 252 -3.72 22.28 -5.33
C LEU A 252 -3.55 21.01 -6.17
N SER A 253 -3.91 19.84 -5.60
CA SER A 253 -3.92 18.57 -6.34
C SER A 253 -4.89 18.53 -7.52
N ALA A 254 -5.95 19.34 -7.52
CA ALA A 254 -6.88 19.45 -8.65
C ALA A 254 -6.25 20.17 -9.84
N LEU A 255 -5.25 21.02 -9.60
CA LEU A 255 -4.71 21.92 -10.61
C LEU A 255 -3.40 21.44 -11.23
N HIS A 256 -2.86 20.30 -10.77
CA HIS A 256 -1.66 19.70 -11.35
C HIS A 256 -1.58 18.20 -11.05
N PRO A 257 -1.36 17.35 -12.07
CA PRO A 257 -1.41 15.91 -11.88
C PRO A 257 -0.24 15.35 -11.07
N ARG A 258 0.86 16.10 -10.98
CA ARG A 258 2.07 15.73 -10.24
C ARG A 258 2.38 16.70 -9.09
N TYR A 259 1.37 17.04 -8.28
CA TYR A 259 1.53 17.89 -7.10
C TYR A 259 2.21 17.11 -5.95
N ALA A 260 3.55 17.11 -5.95
CA ALA A 260 4.39 16.43 -4.97
C ALA A 260 5.78 17.07 -4.87
N ARG A 261 6.46 16.92 -3.72
CA ARG A 261 7.82 17.46 -3.50
C ARG A 261 8.87 16.97 -4.50
N ALA A 262 8.75 15.73 -4.96
CA ALA A 262 9.63 15.18 -6.00
C ALA A 262 9.53 15.96 -7.32
N GLN A 263 8.40 16.61 -7.59
CA GLN A 263 8.11 17.34 -8.83
C GLN A 263 8.04 18.85 -8.59
N ALA A 264 8.78 19.33 -7.59
CA ALA A 264 8.75 20.72 -7.12
C ALA A 264 8.98 21.74 -8.26
N ASP A 265 9.93 21.48 -9.16
CA ASP A 265 10.21 22.39 -10.29
C ASP A 265 9.00 22.54 -11.21
N ARG A 266 8.31 21.44 -11.54
CA ARG A 266 7.07 21.48 -12.33
C ARG A 266 5.95 22.17 -11.59
N VAL A 267 5.81 21.92 -10.30
CA VAL A 267 4.81 22.60 -9.48
C VAL A 267 5.02 24.12 -9.52
N MET A 268 6.26 24.59 -9.38
CA MET A 268 6.55 26.02 -9.43
C MET A 268 6.41 26.61 -10.85
N ALA A 269 6.72 25.83 -11.90
CA ALA A 269 6.64 26.29 -13.28
C ALA A 269 5.23 26.20 -13.90
N GLU A 270 4.41 25.24 -13.47
CA GLU A 270 3.12 24.90 -14.11
C GLU A 270 1.92 25.17 -13.20
N LEU A 271 1.99 24.78 -11.92
CA LEU A 271 0.88 24.92 -10.96
C LEU A 271 0.79 26.36 -10.43
N LEU A 272 1.90 26.95 -9.98
CA LEU A 272 1.91 28.31 -9.43
C LEU A 272 1.29 29.35 -10.38
N PRO A 273 1.61 29.38 -11.70
CA PRO A 273 0.94 30.30 -12.63
C PRO A 273 -0.57 30.09 -12.74
N ARG A 274 -1.07 28.85 -12.66
CA ARG A 274 -2.51 28.55 -12.66
C ARG A 274 -3.17 29.13 -11.42
N VAL A 275 -2.57 28.93 -10.25
CA VAL A 275 -3.11 29.48 -8.99
C VAL A 275 -3.06 31.01 -9.01
N LYS A 276 -1.97 31.61 -9.51
CA LYS A 276 -1.87 33.07 -9.67
C LYS A 276 -2.99 33.63 -10.54
N ASP A 277 -3.31 32.98 -11.66
CA ASP A 277 -4.42 33.39 -12.53
C ASP A 277 -5.77 33.40 -11.80
N LEU A 278 -6.07 32.35 -11.02
CA LEU A 278 -7.27 32.31 -10.18
C LEU A 278 -7.27 33.42 -9.11
N CYS A 279 -6.12 33.69 -8.49
CA CYS A 279 -5.97 34.79 -7.53
C CYS A 279 -6.20 36.17 -8.17
N LEU A 280 -5.72 36.38 -9.40
CA LEU A 280 -5.95 37.64 -10.13
C LEU A 280 -7.43 37.85 -10.45
N MET A 281 -8.14 36.77 -10.82
CA MET A 281 -9.59 36.83 -11.03
C MET A 281 -10.34 37.11 -9.72
N ALA A 282 -9.97 36.44 -8.61
CA ALA A 282 -10.56 36.66 -7.30
C ALA A 282 -10.31 38.09 -6.79
N ARG A 283 -9.10 38.62 -7.02
CA ARG A 283 -8.74 40.03 -6.75
C ARG A 283 -9.60 41.01 -7.54
N ALA A 284 -9.79 40.78 -8.84
CA ALA A 284 -10.60 41.66 -9.68
C ALA A 284 -12.08 41.71 -9.24
N ALA A 285 -12.57 40.61 -8.65
CA ALA A 285 -13.92 40.51 -8.10
C ALA A 285 -14.03 40.87 -6.60
N ASP A 286 -12.90 41.16 -5.94
CA ASP A 286 -12.78 41.37 -4.48
C ASP A 286 -13.46 40.26 -3.65
N ILE A 287 -13.18 38.99 -3.98
CA ILE A 287 -13.65 37.81 -3.24
C ILE A 287 -12.48 37.06 -2.59
N GLY A 288 -12.77 36.29 -1.54
CA GLY A 288 -11.78 35.41 -0.93
C GLY A 288 -11.49 34.18 -1.79
N LEU A 289 -10.22 33.79 -1.92
CA LEU A 289 -9.78 32.53 -2.51
C LEU A 289 -8.90 31.81 -1.51
N ASN A 290 -9.39 30.67 -1.02
CA ASN A 290 -8.73 29.88 -0.01
C ASN A 290 -8.07 28.62 -0.59
N ILE A 291 -6.80 28.40 -0.28
CA ILE A 291 -6.07 27.18 -0.63
C ILE A 291 -6.29 26.14 0.48
N ASP A 292 -7.00 25.07 0.15
CA ASP A 292 -7.27 23.95 1.06
C ASP A 292 -5.99 23.14 1.37
N ALA A 293 -5.87 22.67 2.61
CA ALA A 293 -4.79 21.81 3.05
C ALA A 293 -5.13 20.33 2.83
N GLU A 294 -4.17 19.59 2.31
CA GLU A 294 -4.31 18.19 1.89
C GLU A 294 -3.45 17.27 2.80
N GLU A 295 -2.72 16.31 2.24
CA GLU A 295 -1.82 15.42 2.99
C GLU A 295 -0.60 16.15 3.56
N ALA A 296 0.00 15.57 4.61
CA ALA A 296 1.09 16.16 5.37
C ALA A 296 2.36 16.37 4.54
N ASP A 297 2.65 15.50 3.56
CA ASP A 297 3.83 15.61 2.70
C ASP A 297 3.75 16.77 1.69
N ARG A 298 2.56 17.36 1.49
CA ARG A 298 2.31 18.51 0.62
C ARG A 298 2.36 19.86 1.36
N LEU A 299 2.35 19.86 2.69
CA LEU A 299 2.27 21.08 3.49
C LEU A 299 3.40 22.07 3.16
N GLU A 300 4.66 21.67 3.25
CA GLU A 300 5.78 22.60 3.06
C GLU A 300 5.89 23.09 1.61
N LEU A 301 5.58 22.25 0.64
CA LEU A 301 5.52 22.65 -0.77
C LEU A 301 4.44 23.72 -0.99
N SER A 302 3.26 23.56 -0.38
CA SER A 302 2.20 24.58 -0.48
C SER A 302 2.59 25.93 0.13
N LEU A 303 3.50 25.94 1.13
CA LEU A 303 4.03 27.19 1.71
C LEU A 303 4.90 27.94 0.70
N ASP A 304 5.66 27.23 -0.16
CA ASP A 304 6.44 27.88 -1.23
C ASP A 304 5.53 28.55 -2.27
N LEU A 305 4.38 27.94 -2.59
CA LEU A 305 3.36 28.58 -3.44
C LEU A 305 2.74 29.79 -2.75
N LEU A 306 2.33 29.65 -1.48
CA LEU A 306 1.75 30.74 -0.70
C LEU A 306 2.71 31.93 -0.60
N GLU A 307 3.99 31.70 -0.33
CA GLU A 307 4.99 32.76 -0.24
C GLU A 307 5.20 33.46 -1.59
N SER A 308 5.20 32.69 -2.70
CA SER A 308 5.25 33.25 -4.06
C SER A 308 4.05 34.16 -4.33
N LEU A 309 2.85 33.70 -4.03
CA LEU A 309 1.61 34.45 -4.24
C LEU A 309 1.56 35.69 -3.34
N ALA A 310 1.84 35.54 -2.05
CA ALA A 310 1.81 36.62 -1.05
C ALA A 310 2.83 37.73 -1.35
N THR A 311 3.92 37.44 -2.05
CA THR A 311 4.92 38.46 -2.42
C THR A 311 4.79 38.96 -3.86
N ASP A 312 3.85 38.43 -4.64
CA ASP A 312 3.66 38.79 -6.04
C ASP A 312 3.05 40.21 -6.18
N PRO A 313 3.70 41.17 -6.85
CA PRO A 313 3.23 42.55 -6.94
C PRO A 313 1.86 42.70 -7.64
N ASP A 314 1.48 41.77 -8.52
CA ASP A 314 0.21 41.85 -9.25
C ASP A 314 -1.00 41.59 -8.34
N LEU A 315 -0.76 41.03 -7.15
CA LEU A 315 -1.77 40.78 -6.12
C LEU A 315 -1.76 41.85 -5.01
N ALA A 316 -1.03 42.95 -5.17
CA ALA A 316 -1.01 44.03 -4.19
C ALA A 316 -2.40 44.67 -3.97
N GLY A 317 -2.67 45.03 -2.71
CA GLY A 317 -3.93 45.66 -2.29
C GLY A 317 -5.13 44.72 -2.18
N TRP A 318 -4.92 43.40 -2.22
CA TRP A 318 -5.97 42.40 -2.05
C TRP A 318 -5.64 41.46 -0.89
N ASP A 319 -6.51 41.45 0.11
CA ASP A 319 -6.37 40.65 1.33
C ASP A 319 -7.20 39.36 1.28
N GLY A 320 -7.76 39.00 0.12
CA GLY A 320 -8.58 37.79 -0.05
C GLY A 320 -7.78 36.50 -0.22
N LEU A 321 -6.45 36.53 -0.13
CA LEU A 321 -5.62 35.34 -0.20
C LEU A 321 -5.78 34.51 1.09
N GLY A 322 -6.38 33.33 0.96
CA GLY A 322 -6.66 32.43 2.06
C GLY A 322 -5.82 31.15 2.04
N PHE A 323 -5.55 30.60 3.22
CA PHE A 323 -4.79 29.37 3.39
C PHE A 323 -5.28 28.56 4.60
N VAL A 324 -5.39 27.24 4.45
CA VAL A 324 -5.81 26.33 5.53
C VAL A 324 -4.60 25.80 6.30
N VAL A 325 -4.71 25.73 7.62
CA VAL A 325 -3.76 25.05 8.51
C VAL A 325 -4.48 24.01 9.37
N GLN A 326 -3.86 22.85 9.57
CA GLN A 326 -4.50 21.69 10.18
C GLN A 326 -3.94 21.45 11.61
N ALA A 327 -4.76 21.70 12.63
CA ALA A 327 -4.40 21.60 14.04
C ALA A 327 -4.06 20.18 14.52
N TYR A 328 -4.49 19.14 13.79
CA TYR A 328 -4.10 17.76 14.07
C TYR A 328 -2.61 17.49 13.77
N GLY A 329 -1.95 18.39 13.03
CA GLY A 329 -0.59 18.25 12.56
C GLY A 329 0.37 18.91 13.55
N LYS A 330 1.44 18.20 13.87
CA LYS A 330 2.44 18.65 14.87
C LYS A 330 3.15 19.96 14.48
N ARG A 331 3.09 20.33 13.20
CA ARG A 331 3.68 21.55 12.62
C ARG A 331 2.80 22.80 12.73
N CYS A 332 1.50 22.65 13.01
CA CYS A 332 0.52 23.74 12.90
C CYS A 332 0.92 25.05 13.63
N PRO A 333 1.42 25.03 14.88
CA PRO A 333 1.80 26.26 15.57
C PRO A 333 2.93 27.02 14.85
N MET A 334 3.94 26.28 14.36
CA MET A 334 5.09 26.85 13.66
C MET A 334 4.70 27.37 12.27
N VAL A 335 3.75 26.71 11.61
CA VAL A 335 3.19 27.19 10.34
C VAL A 335 2.44 28.51 10.55
N ILE A 336 1.65 28.62 11.62
CA ILE A 336 0.96 29.88 11.96
C ILE A 336 1.96 31.00 12.23
N ASP A 337 3.02 30.75 12.99
CA ASP A 337 4.06 31.74 13.26
C ASP A 337 4.70 32.24 11.93
N TRP A 338 4.96 31.31 11.00
CA TRP A 338 5.48 31.65 9.68
C TRP A 338 4.48 32.41 8.80
N ILE A 339 3.19 32.06 8.82
CA ILE A 339 2.15 32.78 8.06
C ILE A 339 1.98 34.21 8.61
N ILE A 340 2.02 34.41 9.93
CA ILE A 340 1.95 35.74 10.54
C ILE A 340 3.16 36.59 10.12
N ASP A 341 4.36 36.02 10.12
CA ASP A 341 5.56 36.69 9.59
C ASP A 341 5.41 37.04 8.11
N LEU A 342 4.97 36.07 7.29
CA LEU A 342 4.72 36.26 5.86
C LEU A 342 3.70 37.38 5.60
N ALA A 343 2.60 37.40 6.33
CA ALA A 343 1.56 38.42 6.22
C ALA A 343 2.12 39.82 6.49
N ARG A 344 2.91 39.98 7.56
CA ARG A 344 3.57 41.25 7.90
C ARG A 344 4.57 41.70 6.85
N ARG A 345 5.47 40.81 6.42
CA ARG A 345 6.52 41.15 5.44
C ARG A 345 5.99 41.34 4.01
N SER A 346 4.85 40.74 3.68
CA SER A 346 4.16 40.97 2.40
C SER A 346 3.16 42.13 2.44
N SER A 347 2.90 42.69 3.63
CA SER A 347 1.84 43.69 3.84
C SER A 347 0.48 43.23 3.31
N ARG A 348 0.12 41.97 3.64
CA ARG A 348 -1.19 41.38 3.30
C ARG A 348 -1.81 40.74 4.49
N ARG A 349 -3.11 40.97 4.66
CA ARG A 349 -3.89 40.37 5.73
C ARG A 349 -4.41 39.00 5.33
N ILE A 350 -3.53 38.01 5.35
CA ILE A 350 -3.83 36.63 4.91
C ILE A 350 -5.03 36.05 5.70
N MET A 351 -6.00 35.47 4.99
CA MET A 351 -7.12 34.76 5.61
C MET A 351 -6.66 33.36 6.04
N VAL A 352 -6.65 33.07 7.34
CA VAL A 352 -6.11 31.80 7.85
C VAL A 352 -7.24 30.93 8.38
N ARG A 353 -7.58 29.88 7.65
CA ARG A 353 -8.56 28.90 8.08
C ARG A 353 -7.90 27.84 8.95
N LEU A 354 -8.20 27.86 10.24
CA LEU A 354 -7.79 26.82 11.17
C LEU A 354 -8.84 25.71 11.15
N VAL A 355 -8.43 24.50 10.74
CA VAL A 355 -9.23 23.26 10.80
C VAL A 355 -8.56 22.28 11.75
N LYS A 356 -9.24 21.18 12.08
CA LYS A 356 -8.56 20.04 12.73
C LYS A 356 -7.72 19.27 11.72
N GLY A 357 -8.35 18.64 10.74
CA GLY A 357 -7.71 17.84 9.69
C GLY A 357 -8.63 16.74 9.18
N ALA A 358 -8.46 16.31 7.93
CA ALA A 358 -9.37 15.38 7.25
C ALA A 358 -8.72 14.08 6.75
N TYR A 359 -7.42 13.91 6.96
CA TYR A 359 -6.62 12.80 6.40
C TYR A 359 -6.01 11.88 7.48
N TRP A 360 -6.53 11.93 8.71
CA TRP A 360 -5.84 11.40 9.89
C TRP A 360 -5.47 9.91 9.75
N ASP A 361 -6.40 9.06 9.34
CA ASP A 361 -6.16 7.63 9.17
C ASP A 361 -5.16 7.31 8.05
N ALA A 362 -5.21 8.05 6.94
CA ALA A 362 -4.26 7.96 5.84
C ALA A 362 -2.85 8.34 6.30
N GLU A 363 -2.70 9.39 7.14
CA GLU A 363 -1.41 9.80 7.70
C GLU A 363 -0.82 8.75 8.65
N ILE A 364 -1.65 8.09 9.47
CA ILE A 364 -1.22 6.98 10.32
C ILE A 364 -0.71 5.83 9.45
N LYS A 365 -1.52 5.39 8.46
CA LYS A 365 -1.14 4.31 7.54
C LYS A 365 0.15 4.62 6.79
N ARG A 366 0.26 5.83 6.21
CA ARG A 366 1.41 6.22 5.39
C ARG A 366 2.71 6.23 6.20
N ALA A 367 2.69 6.81 7.40
CA ALA A 367 3.87 6.82 8.27
C ALA A 367 4.32 5.40 8.68
N GLN A 368 3.38 4.48 8.90
CA GLN A 368 3.68 3.07 9.19
C GLN A 368 4.28 2.33 7.99
N VAL A 369 3.65 2.46 6.82
CA VAL A 369 4.12 1.85 5.56
C VAL A 369 5.52 2.34 5.21
N ASP A 370 5.75 3.65 5.29
CA ASP A 370 7.03 4.27 4.94
C ASP A 370 8.12 4.05 6.02
N GLY A 371 7.77 3.48 7.18
CA GLY A 371 8.73 3.16 8.25
C GLY A 371 9.35 4.40 8.89
N LEU A 372 8.57 5.46 9.06
CA LEU A 372 9.08 6.78 9.48
C LEU A 372 9.24 6.87 11.01
N SER A 373 9.94 7.89 11.50
CA SER A 373 10.30 7.96 12.94
C SER A 373 9.09 8.10 13.88
N ASP A 374 8.07 8.84 13.44
CA ASP A 374 6.83 9.12 14.17
C ASP A 374 5.77 9.60 13.14
N PHE A 375 4.54 9.81 13.60
CA PHE A 375 3.43 10.37 12.83
C PHE A 375 3.59 11.88 12.64
N PRO A 376 3.11 12.44 11.51
CA PRO A 376 3.05 13.88 11.31
C PRO A 376 1.88 14.55 12.02
N VAL A 377 0.97 13.73 12.56
CA VAL A 377 -0.26 14.10 13.25
C VAL A 377 -0.27 13.57 14.68
N TYR A 378 -1.10 14.14 15.53
CA TYR A 378 -1.40 13.61 16.86
C TYR A 378 -2.16 12.29 16.75
N THR A 379 -1.95 11.37 17.69
CA THR A 379 -2.61 10.06 17.71
C THR A 379 -3.85 10.02 18.59
N ARG A 380 -4.04 11.02 19.47
CA ARG A 380 -5.25 11.22 20.26
C ARG A 380 -6.07 12.40 19.76
N LYS A 381 -7.40 12.30 19.87
CA LYS A 381 -8.29 13.39 19.48
C LYS A 381 -8.16 14.60 20.41
N SER A 382 -8.05 14.39 21.72
CA SER A 382 -7.88 15.46 22.73
C SER A 382 -6.65 16.33 22.46
N HIS A 383 -5.55 15.73 22.01
CA HIS A 383 -4.33 16.43 21.62
C HIS A 383 -4.54 17.38 20.44
N THR A 384 -5.34 16.95 19.45
CA THR A 384 -5.75 17.81 18.33
C THR A 384 -6.61 18.99 18.81
N ASP A 385 -7.54 18.75 19.75
CA ASP A 385 -8.35 19.84 20.32
C ASP A 385 -7.50 20.86 21.08
N LEU A 386 -6.54 20.39 21.88
CA LEU A 386 -5.60 21.24 22.61
C LEU A 386 -4.74 22.08 21.65
N ALA A 387 -4.18 21.44 20.62
CA ALA A 387 -3.40 22.12 19.60
C ALA A 387 -4.23 23.17 18.85
N TYR A 388 -5.51 22.87 18.58
CA TYR A 388 -6.43 23.83 17.97
C TYR A 388 -6.60 25.08 18.85
N LEU A 389 -6.82 24.92 20.16
CA LEU A 389 -6.98 26.06 21.07
C LEU A 389 -5.72 26.91 21.19
N ALA A 390 -4.55 26.26 21.31
CA ALA A 390 -3.27 26.98 21.33
C ALA A 390 -3.03 27.77 20.02
N CYS A 391 -3.33 27.16 18.87
CA CYS A 391 -3.24 27.81 17.57
C CYS A 391 -4.25 28.96 17.41
N ALA A 392 -5.47 28.80 17.92
CA ALA A 392 -6.48 29.84 17.89
C ALA A 392 -6.09 31.06 18.72
N ARG A 393 -5.50 30.86 19.90
CA ARG A 393 -4.96 31.95 20.72
C ARG A 393 -3.87 32.73 19.97
N ARG A 394 -2.96 32.05 19.27
CA ARG A 394 -1.91 32.69 18.45
C ARG A 394 -2.51 33.53 17.32
N LEU A 395 -3.50 33.01 16.60
CA LEU A 395 -4.18 33.75 15.53
C LEU A 395 -4.96 34.97 16.05
N LEU A 396 -5.67 34.84 17.18
CA LEU A 396 -6.40 35.95 17.81
C LEU A 396 -5.47 37.08 18.27
N ALA A 397 -4.24 36.75 18.68
CA ALA A 397 -3.21 37.72 19.06
C ALA A 397 -2.60 38.47 17.86
N ALA A 398 -2.81 37.99 16.63
CA ALA A 398 -2.24 38.54 15.40
C ALA A 398 -3.30 39.04 14.41
N ARG A 399 -4.48 39.48 14.90
CA ARG A 399 -5.59 40.01 14.07
C ARG A 399 -5.19 41.23 13.23
N ASP A 400 -4.11 41.92 13.59
CA ASP A 400 -3.49 42.99 12.80
C ASP A 400 -2.92 42.47 11.47
N ALA A 401 -2.33 41.28 11.50
CA ALA A 401 -1.60 40.69 10.37
C ALA A 401 -2.41 39.65 9.62
N VAL A 402 -3.33 38.92 10.27
CA VAL A 402 -4.11 37.86 9.65
C VAL A 402 -5.59 38.03 9.93
N PHE A 403 -6.44 37.41 9.10
CA PHE A 403 -7.86 37.25 9.36
C PHE A 403 -8.13 35.79 9.78
N PRO A 404 -8.31 35.50 11.09
CA PRO A 404 -8.55 34.15 11.56
C PRO A 404 -9.94 33.63 11.17
N GLN A 405 -10.00 32.40 10.64
CA GLN A 405 -11.25 31.72 10.30
C GLN A 405 -11.30 30.36 11.02
N PHE A 406 -12.13 30.24 12.05
CA PHE A 406 -12.17 29.06 12.91
C PHE A 406 -13.22 28.05 12.41
N ALA A 407 -12.77 27.03 11.68
CA ALA A 407 -13.63 25.99 11.13
C ALA A 407 -13.81 24.82 12.11
N THR A 408 -14.97 24.73 12.77
CA THR A 408 -15.26 23.69 13.74
C THR A 408 -16.75 23.44 13.92
N HIS A 409 -17.15 22.20 14.16
CA HIS A 409 -18.51 21.86 14.61
C HIS A 409 -18.58 21.60 16.12
N ASN A 410 -17.46 21.70 16.84
CA ASN A 410 -17.40 21.44 18.28
C ASN A 410 -17.80 22.70 19.07
N ALA A 411 -18.94 22.64 19.76
CA ALA A 411 -19.47 23.75 20.54
C ALA A 411 -18.53 24.21 21.67
N LEU A 412 -17.78 23.30 22.31
CA LEU A 412 -16.79 23.67 23.32
C LEU A 412 -15.63 24.45 22.70
N THR A 413 -15.12 23.99 21.55
CA THR A 413 -14.04 24.68 20.82
C THR A 413 -14.49 26.08 20.43
N LEU A 414 -15.71 26.22 19.89
CA LEU A 414 -16.33 27.52 19.56
C LEU A 414 -16.40 28.43 20.80
N ALA A 415 -16.98 27.93 21.89
CA ALA A 415 -17.17 28.70 23.11
C ALA A 415 -15.84 29.13 23.75
N SER A 416 -14.84 28.26 23.71
CA SER A 416 -13.47 28.55 24.18
C SER A 416 -12.83 29.68 23.37
N ILE A 417 -12.99 29.67 22.05
CA ILE A 417 -12.46 30.72 21.18
C ILE A 417 -13.15 32.06 21.42
N MET A 418 -14.47 32.05 21.65
CA MET A 418 -15.17 33.29 22.01
C MET A 418 -14.68 33.86 23.35
N ALA A 419 -14.46 33.00 24.36
CA ALA A 419 -13.89 33.42 25.63
C ALA A 419 -12.43 33.95 25.49
N LEU A 420 -11.65 33.39 24.56
CA LEU A 420 -10.31 33.87 24.23
C LEU A 420 -10.33 35.22 23.50
N ALA A 421 -11.27 35.42 22.58
CA ALA A 421 -11.38 36.64 21.77
C ALA A 421 -11.88 37.85 22.56
N GLY A 422 -12.65 37.60 23.63
CA GLY A 422 -13.26 38.65 24.45
C GLY A 422 -14.54 39.24 23.85
N PRO A 423 -15.12 40.24 24.52
CA PRO A 423 -16.40 40.83 24.14
C PRO A 423 -16.32 41.72 22.90
N ASP A 424 -15.17 42.38 22.69
CA ASP A 424 -14.95 43.32 21.58
C ASP A 424 -14.88 42.58 20.25
N PHE A 425 -15.72 43.00 19.30
CA PHE A 425 -15.77 42.40 17.98
C PHE A 425 -16.26 43.40 16.94
N ALA A 426 -15.57 43.44 15.81
CA ALA A 426 -16.04 44.05 14.56
C ALA A 426 -15.98 43.03 13.42
N LEU A 427 -16.88 43.17 12.44
CA LEU A 427 -16.79 42.38 11.21
C LEU A 427 -15.43 42.62 10.54
N GLY A 428 -14.73 41.52 10.24
CA GLY A 428 -13.35 41.57 9.76
C GLY A 428 -12.31 41.27 10.84
N ASP A 429 -12.67 41.16 12.13
CA ASP A 429 -11.71 40.73 13.17
C ASP A 429 -11.33 39.26 13.04
N TYR A 430 -12.34 38.39 13.03
CA TYR A 430 -12.26 36.95 12.78
C TYR A 430 -13.65 36.43 12.36
N GLU A 431 -13.73 35.20 11.87
CA GLU A 431 -15.00 34.51 11.65
C GLU A 431 -14.95 33.06 12.12
N PHE A 432 -16.11 32.45 12.30
CA PHE A 432 -16.22 31.01 12.36
C PHE A 432 -16.53 30.45 10.98
N GLN A 433 -16.31 29.14 10.80
CA GLN A 433 -16.75 28.44 9.61
C GLN A 433 -17.34 27.08 9.94
N CYS A 434 -18.22 26.62 9.08
CA CYS A 434 -18.87 25.32 9.21
C CYS A 434 -19.13 24.71 7.84
N LEU A 435 -19.46 23.42 7.80
CA LEU A 435 -19.87 22.78 6.57
C LEU A 435 -21.37 22.92 6.35
N HIS A 436 -21.74 23.09 5.08
CA HIS A 436 -23.10 22.93 4.61
C HIS A 436 -23.73 21.57 4.99
N GLY A 437 -25.01 21.59 5.35
CA GLY A 437 -25.80 20.42 5.71
C GLY A 437 -25.44 19.79 7.05
N MET A 438 -24.55 20.41 7.84
CA MET A 438 -24.06 19.84 9.11
C MET A 438 -23.89 20.88 10.21
N GLY A 439 -23.24 22.01 9.93
CA GLY A 439 -22.88 23.00 10.94
C GLY A 439 -23.93 24.06 11.20
N GLU A 440 -24.87 24.26 10.27
CA GLU A 440 -25.90 25.29 10.35
C GLU A 440 -26.77 25.21 11.62
N PRO A 441 -27.14 24.03 12.15
CA PRO A 441 -27.85 23.96 13.42
C PRO A 441 -27.08 24.64 14.56
N LEU A 442 -25.78 24.42 14.69
CA LEU A 442 -24.97 25.08 15.73
C LEU A 442 -24.88 26.58 15.46
N TYR A 443 -24.50 26.97 14.25
CA TYR A 443 -24.21 28.36 13.93
C TYR A 443 -25.45 29.24 13.75
N GLY A 444 -26.63 28.66 13.53
CA GLY A 444 -27.90 29.38 13.58
C GLY A 444 -28.22 29.96 14.96
N ARG A 445 -27.50 29.56 16.01
CA ARG A 445 -27.56 30.12 17.38
C ARG A 445 -26.41 31.09 17.68
N VAL A 446 -25.56 31.35 16.70
CA VAL A 446 -24.33 32.13 16.82
C VAL A 446 -24.41 33.38 15.94
N VAL A 447 -24.83 33.21 14.69
CA VAL A 447 -24.88 34.26 13.68
C VAL A 447 -26.06 35.20 13.92
N GLY A 448 -25.81 36.51 13.81
CA GLY A 448 -26.84 37.56 13.82
C GLY A 448 -27.01 38.25 15.17
N PRO A 449 -27.63 39.46 15.16
CA PRO A 449 -27.73 40.33 16.34
C PRO A 449 -28.64 39.78 17.44
N ASP A 450 -29.60 38.92 17.06
CA ASP A 450 -30.51 38.24 18.01
C ASP A 450 -29.85 37.05 18.73
N HIS A 451 -28.57 36.77 18.42
CA HIS A 451 -27.82 35.62 18.92
C HIS A 451 -26.50 36.04 19.59
N LEU A 452 -25.35 35.57 19.10
CA LEU A 452 -24.03 35.91 19.63
C LEU A 452 -23.31 36.95 18.78
N ASP A 453 -23.93 37.37 17.68
CA ASP A 453 -23.42 38.34 16.71
C ASP A 453 -21.97 38.05 16.30
N ARG A 454 -21.73 36.80 15.88
CA ARG A 454 -20.46 36.36 15.27
C ARG A 454 -20.72 35.76 13.89
N PRO A 455 -19.97 36.15 12.84
CA PRO A 455 -20.19 35.65 11.50
C PRO A 455 -19.76 34.18 11.38
N CYS A 456 -20.47 33.45 10.51
CA CYS A 456 -20.08 32.11 10.11
C CYS A 456 -20.10 31.98 8.60
N ARG A 457 -18.98 31.51 8.03
CA ARG A 457 -18.89 31.16 6.62
C ARG A 457 -19.16 29.67 6.41
N VAL A 458 -20.17 29.36 5.60
CA VAL A 458 -20.51 28.00 5.23
C VAL A 458 -19.61 27.56 4.08
N TYR A 459 -18.82 26.51 4.30
CA TYR A 459 -18.12 25.78 3.26
C TYR A 459 -19.13 24.93 2.49
N ALA A 460 -19.33 25.24 1.21
CA ALA A 460 -20.46 24.77 0.41
C ALA A 460 -19.99 23.92 -0.77
N PRO A 461 -20.10 22.58 -0.69
CA PRO A 461 -19.76 21.70 -1.81
C PRO A 461 -20.67 21.94 -3.02
N VAL A 462 -20.08 21.95 -4.21
CA VAL A 462 -20.76 22.17 -5.50
C VAL A 462 -20.25 21.15 -6.51
N GLY A 463 -21.15 20.35 -7.07
CA GLY A 463 -20.79 19.39 -8.11
C GLY A 463 -21.89 18.37 -8.39
N GLY A 464 -21.73 17.63 -9.49
CA GLY A 464 -22.63 16.53 -9.85
C GLY A 464 -22.51 15.34 -8.89
N HIS A 465 -23.45 14.39 -8.99
CA HIS A 465 -23.47 13.20 -8.13
C HIS A 465 -22.18 12.37 -8.23
N GLU A 466 -21.62 12.22 -9.43
CA GLU A 466 -20.37 11.48 -9.67
C GLU A 466 -19.19 12.07 -8.88
N THR A 467 -19.02 13.39 -8.92
CA THR A 467 -17.95 14.12 -8.21
C THR A 467 -18.13 14.08 -6.70
N LEU A 468 -19.38 14.15 -6.21
CA LEU A 468 -19.69 14.04 -4.78
C LEU A 468 -19.28 12.68 -4.20
N LEU A 469 -19.48 11.60 -4.94
CA LEU A 469 -19.31 10.24 -4.40
C LEU A 469 -17.86 9.88 -4.09
N ALA A 470 -16.90 10.33 -4.91
CA ALA A 470 -15.48 10.14 -4.63
C ALA A 470 -15.10 10.72 -3.25
N TYR A 471 -15.76 11.82 -2.89
CA TYR A 471 -15.50 12.63 -1.70
C TYR A 471 -16.34 12.25 -0.46
N LEU A 472 -17.55 11.71 -0.66
CA LEU A 472 -18.58 11.57 0.38
C LEU A 472 -18.14 10.70 1.57
N VAL A 473 -17.40 9.60 1.35
CA VAL A 473 -16.98 8.72 2.45
C VAL A 473 -16.09 9.47 3.41
N ARG A 474 -15.02 10.12 2.93
CA ARG A 474 -14.12 10.90 3.79
C ARG A 474 -14.88 11.99 4.56
N ARG A 475 -15.89 12.59 3.92
CA ARG A 475 -16.76 13.58 4.58
C ARG A 475 -17.62 13.00 5.70
N LEU A 476 -18.20 11.82 5.47
CA LEU A 476 -18.97 11.11 6.49
C LEU A 476 -18.07 10.69 7.67
N LEU A 477 -16.83 10.28 7.39
CA LEU A 477 -15.85 9.91 8.42
C LEU A 477 -15.50 11.08 9.34
N GLU A 478 -15.32 12.28 8.78
CA GLU A 478 -14.96 13.50 9.52
C GLU A 478 -15.92 13.78 10.69
N ASN A 479 -17.22 13.49 10.50
CA ASN A 479 -18.25 13.80 11.50
C ASN A 479 -18.95 12.57 12.09
N GLY A 480 -18.74 11.38 11.51
CA GLY A 480 -19.36 10.11 11.91
C GLY A 480 -18.51 9.22 12.82
N ALA A 481 -17.22 9.51 13.03
CA ALA A 481 -16.37 8.76 13.96
C ALA A 481 -16.89 8.80 15.41
N ASN A 482 -16.58 7.79 16.25
CA ASN A 482 -17.06 7.74 17.65
C ASN A 482 -16.57 8.92 18.49
N SER A 483 -15.39 9.43 18.18
CA SER A 483 -14.77 10.60 18.83
C SER A 483 -15.26 11.95 18.28
N SER A 484 -16.06 11.96 17.20
CA SER A 484 -16.63 13.17 16.61
C SER A 484 -17.64 13.83 17.56
N PHE A 485 -17.59 15.16 17.66
CA PHE A 485 -18.57 15.93 18.43
C PHE A 485 -20.00 15.75 17.89
N VAL A 486 -20.18 15.74 16.56
CA VAL A 486 -21.50 15.62 15.92
C VAL A 486 -22.14 14.26 16.23
N ASN A 487 -21.34 13.19 16.29
CA ASN A 487 -21.81 11.87 16.69
C ASN A 487 -22.14 11.84 18.21
N ARG A 488 -21.26 12.38 19.05
CA ARG A 488 -21.44 12.38 20.52
C ARG A 488 -22.62 13.23 20.99
N ILE A 489 -22.86 14.40 20.39
CA ILE A 489 -23.97 15.28 20.79
C ILE A 489 -25.32 14.61 20.56
N ALA A 490 -25.46 13.87 19.47
CA ALA A 490 -26.70 13.22 19.12
C ALA A 490 -26.95 11.90 19.86
N ASN A 491 -25.95 11.42 20.61
CA ASN A 491 -26.13 10.32 21.55
C ASN A 491 -26.70 10.84 22.89
N PRO A 492 -27.98 10.58 23.22
CA PRO A 492 -28.56 11.03 24.48
C PRO A 492 -27.97 10.32 25.70
N ALA A 493 -27.32 9.16 25.52
CA ALA A 493 -26.67 8.43 26.61
C ALA A 493 -25.39 9.12 27.11
N ILE A 494 -24.78 10.00 26.31
CA ILE A 494 -23.58 10.73 26.70
C ILE A 494 -24.00 12.01 27.44
N PRO A 495 -23.60 12.20 28.71
CA PRO A 495 -23.90 13.41 29.47
C PRO A 495 -23.32 14.66 28.79
N ILE A 496 -24.01 15.80 28.85
CA ILE A 496 -23.52 17.06 28.26
C ILE A 496 -22.12 17.39 28.78
N ALA A 497 -21.88 17.23 30.09
CA ALA A 497 -20.58 17.47 30.72
C ALA A 497 -19.43 16.69 30.08
N GLU A 498 -19.69 15.48 29.56
CA GLU A 498 -18.68 14.68 28.86
C GLU A 498 -18.47 15.13 27.41
N VAL A 499 -19.53 15.59 26.74
CA VAL A 499 -19.47 16.17 25.38
C VAL A 499 -18.64 17.45 25.37
N ILE A 500 -18.72 18.25 26.45
CA ILE A 500 -18.02 19.54 26.61
C ILE A 500 -16.83 19.45 27.57
N ALA A 501 -16.28 18.26 27.80
CA ALA A 501 -15.10 18.10 28.65
C ALA A 501 -13.90 18.88 28.06
N ASP A 502 -13.18 19.60 28.93
CA ASP A 502 -12.00 20.37 28.53
C ASP A 502 -10.85 19.42 28.17
N PRO A 503 -10.24 19.52 26.98
CA PRO A 503 -9.16 18.62 26.57
C PRO A 503 -7.92 18.64 27.49
N ILE A 504 -7.70 19.70 28.28
CA ILE A 504 -6.59 19.74 29.25
C ILE A 504 -6.82 18.80 30.46
N ASP A 505 -8.07 18.39 30.70
CA ASP A 505 -8.45 17.51 31.80
C ASP A 505 -8.35 16.01 31.41
N ASP A 506 -7.81 15.70 30.22
CA ASP A 506 -7.56 14.32 29.78
C ASP A 506 -6.55 13.63 30.72
N PRO A 507 -6.91 12.50 31.37
CA PRO A 507 -6.00 11.82 32.30
C PRO A 507 -4.71 11.31 31.63
N ASP A 508 -4.72 11.09 30.32
CA ASP A 508 -3.58 10.62 29.54
C ASP A 508 -2.88 11.75 28.76
N LEU A 509 -3.12 13.02 29.12
CA LEU A 509 -2.61 14.17 28.39
C LEU A 509 -1.09 14.05 28.11
N GLY A 510 -0.75 14.15 26.83
CA GLY A 510 0.61 14.07 26.32
C GLY A 510 1.07 12.66 25.92
N GLN A 511 0.36 11.59 26.29
CA GLN A 511 0.73 10.22 25.90
C GLN A 511 0.15 9.84 24.53
N PRO A 512 0.91 9.19 23.64
CA PRO A 512 0.36 8.63 22.41
C PRO A 512 -0.81 7.65 22.67
N HIS A 513 -1.63 7.41 21.65
CA HIS A 513 -2.75 6.47 21.76
C HIS A 513 -2.24 5.02 21.87
N PRO A 514 -2.62 4.24 22.89
CA PRO A 514 -2.00 2.94 23.19
C PRO A 514 -2.27 1.85 22.13
N MET A 515 -3.36 1.98 21.36
CA MET A 515 -3.70 1.04 20.29
C MET A 515 -3.07 1.40 18.92
N ILE A 516 -2.36 2.52 18.82
CA ILE A 516 -1.72 2.94 17.57
C ILE A 516 -0.22 2.69 17.72
N ALA A 517 0.25 1.57 17.15
CA ALA A 517 1.67 1.25 17.14
C ALA A 517 2.45 2.28 16.31
N ALA A 518 3.50 2.86 16.88
CA ALA A 518 4.44 3.70 16.14
C ALA A 518 5.11 2.88 15.01
N PRO A 519 5.52 3.50 13.89
CA PRO A 519 6.07 2.76 12.74
C PRO A 519 7.21 1.77 13.07
N PRO A 520 8.15 2.06 14.00
CA PRO A 520 9.19 1.09 14.40
C PRO A 520 8.67 -0.15 15.12
N ALA A 521 7.45 -0.10 15.69
CA ALA A 521 6.85 -1.14 16.54
C ALA A 521 5.68 -1.90 15.88
N ILE A 522 5.37 -1.63 14.60
CA ILE A 522 4.17 -2.19 13.93
C ILE A 522 4.18 -3.72 13.77
N LEU A 523 5.34 -4.36 13.91
CA LEU A 523 5.51 -5.80 13.75
C LEU A 523 5.56 -6.53 15.12
N GLY A 524 5.10 -5.87 16.18
CA GLY A 524 5.02 -6.43 17.52
C GLY A 524 6.39 -6.66 18.13
N ALA A 525 6.77 -7.92 18.32
CA ALA A 525 8.03 -8.29 18.97
C ALA A 525 9.28 -7.93 18.15
N ARG A 526 9.14 -7.84 16.82
CA ARG A 526 10.23 -7.48 15.92
C ARG A 526 10.22 -5.98 15.62
N ARG A 527 11.39 -5.34 15.68
CA ARG A 527 11.56 -3.95 15.22
C ARG A 527 11.44 -3.87 13.69
N ASN A 528 10.60 -2.95 13.21
CA ASN A 528 10.44 -2.64 11.79
C ASN A 528 11.66 -1.87 11.24
N SER A 529 11.97 -2.04 9.96
CA SER A 529 12.98 -1.25 9.25
C SER A 529 12.59 0.23 9.16
N ALA A 530 13.57 1.14 9.28
CA ALA A 530 13.36 2.57 9.13
C ALA A 530 13.50 3.03 7.67
N GLY A 531 12.59 3.89 7.20
CA GLY A 531 12.67 4.57 5.91
C GLY A 531 13.17 6.00 6.01
N LEU A 532 13.09 6.73 4.90
CA LEU A 532 13.47 8.14 4.79
C LEU A 532 12.28 8.95 4.26
N ASP A 533 12.01 10.09 4.91
CA ASP A 533 10.96 11.01 4.49
C ASP A 533 11.46 11.90 3.35
N LEU A 534 11.22 11.49 2.11
CA LEU A 534 11.67 12.20 0.91
C LEU A 534 10.87 13.49 0.62
N ALA A 535 9.93 13.87 1.50
CA ALA A 535 9.30 15.19 1.49
C ALA A 535 9.96 16.19 2.48
N SER A 536 10.84 15.72 3.36
CA SER A 536 11.53 16.55 4.36
C SER A 536 12.78 17.21 3.79
N GLU A 537 12.84 18.56 3.81
CA GLU A 537 14.01 19.30 3.33
C GLU A 537 15.29 18.98 4.11
N THR A 538 15.19 18.68 5.41
CA THR A 538 16.35 18.27 6.21
C THR A 538 16.90 16.94 5.71
N VAL A 539 16.03 15.96 5.47
CA VAL A 539 16.44 14.64 4.96
C VAL A 539 17.04 14.77 3.56
N LEU A 540 16.43 15.57 2.67
CA LEU A 540 16.92 15.79 1.32
C LEU A 540 18.27 16.52 1.30
N ALA A 541 18.48 17.51 2.18
CA ALA A 541 19.75 18.20 2.31
C ALA A 541 20.86 17.27 2.84
N ASP A 542 20.56 16.49 3.88
CA ASP A 542 21.50 15.53 4.46
C ASP A 542 21.88 14.44 3.43
N LEU A 543 20.91 13.92 2.69
CA LEU A 543 21.15 12.97 1.60
C LEU A 543 21.97 13.60 0.48
N SER A 544 21.67 14.84 0.07
CA SER A 544 22.44 15.52 -0.98
C SER A 544 23.91 15.67 -0.60
N ALA A 545 24.20 16.02 0.66
CA ALA A 545 25.57 16.12 1.16
C ALA A 545 26.28 14.76 1.19
N GLN A 546 25.59 13.71 1.64
CA GLN A 546 26.16 12.36 1.68
C GLN A 546 26.36 11.76 0.28
N PHE A 547 25.39 11.95 -0.62
CA PHE A 547 25.49 11.50 -2.01
C PHE A 547 26.59 12.21 -2.79
N ALA A 548 26.85 13.48 -2.52
CA ALA A 548 27.98 14.19 -3.11
C ALA A 548 29.32 13.53 -2.73
N TYR A 549 29.47 13.09 -1.48
CA TYR A 549 30.65 12.35 -1.03
C TYR A 549 30.75 10.95 -1.67
N GLU A 550 29.62 10.23 -1.76
CA GLU A 550 29.59 8.87 -2.32
C GLU A 550 29.69 8.84 -3.86
N ALA A 551 29.39 9.94 -4.55
CA ALA A 551 29.53 10.05 -6.00
C ALA A 551 30.98 9.88 -6.46
N ASP A 552 31.93 10.40 -5.69
CA ASP A 552 33.38 10.33 -5.99
C ASP A 552 34.02 9.01 -5.55
N ARG A 553 33.31 8.19 -4.77
CA ARG A 553 33.81 6.90 -4.31
C ARG A 553 33.83 5.89 -5.45
N THR A 554 35.00 5.30 -5.68
CA THR A 554 35.14 4.14 -6.58
C THR A 554 34.96 2.85 -5.81
N TRP A 555 33.93 2.09 -6.18
CA TRP A 555 33.58 0.84 -5.51
C TRP A 555 34.35 -0.35 -6.09
N ARG A 556 34.56 -1.39 -5.27
CA ARG A 556 35.21 -2.63 -5.72
C ARG A 556 34.48 -3.86 -5.20
N ALA A 557 34.24 -4.81 -6.08
CA ALA A 557 33.86 -6.17 -5.72
C ALA A 557 35.06 -7.09 -5.97
N VAL A 558 35.49 -7.82 -4.96
CA VAL A 558 36.61 -8.76 -5.04
C VAL A 558 36.17 -10.08 -4.40
N PRO A 559 36.54 -11.24 -4.94
CA PRO A 559 36.25 -12.52 -4.30
C PRO A 559 36.76 -12.56 -2.86
N THR A 560 36.01 -13.17 -1.94
CA THR A 560 36.40 -13.23 -0.52
C THR A 560 37.62 -14.13 -0.34
N GLY A 561 38.69 -13.62 0.30
CA GLY A 561 39.90 -14.38 0.59
C GLY A 561 40.83 -14.52 -0.62
N ASP A 562 41.71 -15.52 -0.59
CA ASP A 562 42.70 -15.79 -1.65
C ASP A 562 42.14 -16.80 -2.68
N LEU A 563 41.04 -16.42 -3.33
CA LEU A 563 40.43 -17.22 -4.40
C LEU A 563 41.08 -16.87 -5.75
N ALA A 564 41.18 -17.86 -6.65
CA ALA A 564 41.74 -17.62 -7.98
C ALA A 564 40.90 -16.61 -8.78
N HIS A 565 41.51 -15.45 -9.05
CA HIS A 565 40.89 -14.31 -9.74
C HIS A 565 40.93 -14.43 -11.26
N GLY A 566 39.85 -13.99 -11.90
CA GLY A 566 39.70 -13.83 -13.34
C GLY A 566 39.88 -12.39 -13.79
N ALA A 567 39.16 -12.02 -14.84
CA ALA A 567 39.21 -10.66 -15.39
C ALA A 567 38.59 -9.64 -14.44
N THR A 568 39.09 -8.40 -14.50
CA THR A 568 38.42 -7.26 -13.87
C THR A 568 37.48 -6.60 -14.86
N ARG A 569 36.21 -6.49 -14.49
CA ARG A 569 35.16 -5.82 -15.27
C ARG A 569 34.86 -4.45 -14.70
N VAL A 570 34.66 -3.47 -15.58
CA VAL A 570 34.18 -2.13 -15.21
C VAL A 570 32.67 -2.19 -15.05
N VAL A 571 32.16 -1.72 -13.92
CA VAL A 571 30.73 -1.60 -13.65
C VAL A 571 30.32 -0.16 -13.94
N ARG A 572 29.40 0.01 -14.89
CA ARG A 572 28.93 1.31 -15.37
C ARG A 572 27.50 1.54 -14.95
N ASN A 573 27.15 2.80 -14.74
CA ASN A 573 25.79 3.20 -14.42
C ASN A 573 24.88 2.97 -15.65
N PRO A 574 23.77 2.19 -15.52
CA PRO A 574 22.89 1.91 -16.66
C PRO A 574 22.17 3.16 -17.19
N ALA A 575 22.06 4.22 -16.39
CA ALA A 575 21.44 5.48 -16.79
C ALA A 575 22.40 6.42 -17.53
N ARG A 576 23.71 6.27 -17.29
CA ARG A 576 24.76 7.12 -17.87
C ARG A 576 26.04 6.32 -18.02
N LEU A 577 26.32 5.84 -19.22
CA LEU A 577 27.42 4.89 -19.47
C LEU A 577 28.83 5.48 -19.26
N ASP A 578 28.97 6.80 -19.19
CA ASP A 578 30.21 7.48 -18.84
C ASP A 578 30.51 7.46 -17.33
N ASP A 579 29.51 7.27 -16.48
CA ASP A 579 29.65 7.11 -15.02
C ASP A 579 30.13 5.69 -14.69
N VAL A 580 31.41 5.58 -14.31
CA VAL A 580 32.02 4.35 -13.79
C VAL A 580 31.76 4.28 -12.28
N VAL A 581 30.91 3.33 -11.88
CA VAL A 581 30.55 3.12 -10.47
C VAL A 581 31.67 2.42 -9.72
N GLY A 582 32.33 1.47 -10.38
CA GLY A 582 33.38 0.67 -9.75
C GLY A 582 33.93 -0.44 -10.63
N HIS A 583 34.64 -1.36 -9.99
CA HIS A 583 35.31 -2.48 -10.66
C HIS A 583 35.02 -3.80 -9.94
N ALA A 584 34.66 -4.83 -10.69
CA ALA A 584 34.44 -6.17 -10.18
C ALA A 584 35.53 -7.11 -10.66
N VAL A 585 36.28 -7.71 -9.73
CA VAL A 585 37.18 -8.82 -10.02
C VAL A 585 36.34 -10.09 -10.04
N GLU A 586 36.27 -10.76 -11.18
CA GLU A 586 35.52 -11.99 -11.31
C GLU A 586 36.32 -13.16 -10.76
N THR A 587 35.62 -14.23 -10.39
CA THR A 587 36.23 -15.47 -9.92
C THR A 587 36.44 -16.41 -11.10
N THR A 588 37.50 -17.21 -11.08
CA THR A 588 37.64 -18.32 -12.04
C THR A 588 36.79 -19.53 -11.63
N PRO A 589 36.48 -20.48 -12.53
CA PRO A 589 35.82 -21.73 -12.16
C PRO A 589 36.59 -22.54 -11.10
N ASP A 590 37.92 -22.49 -11.09
CA ASP A 590 38.75 -23.10 -10.04
C ASP A 590 38.58 -22.39 -8.70
N GLY A 591 38.58 -21.05 -8.69
CA GLY A 591 38.30 -20.25 -7.50
C GLY A 591 36.91 -20.53 -6.93
N ALA A 592 35.91 -20.70 -7.78
CA ALA A 592 34.55 -21.07 -7.36
C ALA A 592 34.51 -22.44 -6.67
N ARG A 593 35.21 -23.45 -7.20
CA ARG A 593 35.34 -24.77 -6.56
C ARG A 593 36.11 -24.69 -5.24
N ALA A 594 37.14 -23.86 -5.17
CA ALA A 594 37.90 -23.62 -3.95
C ALA A 594 37.02 -22.98 -2.86
N ALA A 595 36.17 -22.01 -3.20
CA ALA A 595 35.22 -21.40 -2.26
C ALA A 595 34.29 -22.45 -1.64
N VAL A 596 33.71 -23.35 -2.46
CA VAL A 596 32.87 -24.44 -1.93
C VAL A 596 33.65 -25.38 -1.01
N THR A 597 34.93 -25.63 -1.30
CA THR A 597 35.80 -26.45 -0.46
C THR A 597 36.06 -25.79 0.90
N ILE A 598 36.28 -24.48 0.91
CA ILE A 598 36.45 -23.68 2.14
C ILE A 598 35.16 -23.70 2.96
N ALA A 599 34.00 -23.43 2.34
CA ALA A 599 32.71 -23.52 3.00
C ALA A 599 32.45 -24.91 3.60
N ALA A 600 32.81 -25.98 2.89
CA ALA A 600 32.68 -27.36 3.40
C ALA A 600 33.55 -27.60 4.64
N ALA A 601 34.77 -27.06 4.67
CA ALA A 601 35.66 -27.16 5.83
C ALA A 601 35.15 -26.35 7.03
N ALA A 602 34.52 -25.19 6.81
CA ALA A 602 33.96 -24.34 7.85
C ALA A 602 32.60 -24.85 8.39
N ALA A 603 31.89 -25.69 7.65
CA ALA A 603 30.53 -26.13 7.97
C ALA A 603 30.37 -26.69 9.40
N PRO A 604 31.25 -27.59 9.92
CA PRO A 604 31.11 -28.10 11.28
C PRO A 604 31.26 -27.02 12.35
N GLN A 605 32.17 -26.06 12.14
CA GLN A 605 32.42 -24.98 13.09
C GLN A 605 31.24 -24.00 13.11
N TRP A 606 30.69 -23.65 11.94
CA TRP A 606 29.54 -22.77 11.86
C TRP A 606 28.26 -23.41 12.42
N ALA A 607 28.04 -24.69 12.15
CA ALA A 607 26.94 -25.46 12.73
C ALA A 607 27.00 -25.48 14.27
N ALA A 608 28.21 -25.49 14.85
CA ALA A 608 28.42 -25.45 16.29
C ALA A 608 28.24 -24.06 16.93
N VAL A 609 28.20 -22.98 16.14
CA VAL A 609 27.91 -21.64 16.66
C VAL A 609 26.46 -21.61 17.15
N PRO A 610 26.17 -21.27 18.42
CA PRO A 610 24.81 -21.27 18.95
C PRO A 610 23.86 -20.40 18.13
N MET A 611 22.62 -20.87 17.94
CA MET A 611 21.58 -20.16 17.17
C MET A 611 21.42 -18.70 17.62
N ALA A 612 21.40 -18.44 18.93
CA ALA A 612 21.30 -17.09 19.48
C ALA A 612 22.47 -16.18 19.04
N GLN A 613 23.68 -16.72 18.89
CA GLN A 613 24.84 -15.96 18.41
C GLN A 613 24.73 -15.67 16.90
N ARG A 614 24.29 -16.64 16.10
CA ARG A 614 24.03 -16.44 14.66
C ARG A 614 22.96 -15.36 14.46
N ALA A 615 21.84 -15.46 15.18
CA ALA A 615 20.78 -14.45 15.17
C ALA A 615 21.28 -13.07 15.61
N ALA A 616 22.15 -12.98 16.63
CA ALA A 616 22.74 -11.72 17.06
C ALA A 616 23.64 -11.09 15.98
N MET A 617 24.38 -11.89 15.21
CA MET A 617 25.17 -11.40 14.06
C MET A 617 24.25 -10.80 12.98
N LEU A 618 23.14 -11.46 12.65
CA LEU A 618 22.17 -10.94 11.67
C LEU A 618 21.50 -9.65 12.14
N ARG A 619 21.12 -9.54 13.42
CA ARG A 619 20.56 -8.29 13.99
C ARG A 619 21.57 -7.14 13.93
N ARG A 620 22.85 -7.40 14.27
CA ARG A 620 23.92 -6.39 14.12
C ARG A 620 24.13 -5.96 12.66
N ALA A 621 24.07 -6.89 11.72
CA ALA A 621 24.14 -6.57 10.29
C ALA A 621 22.97 -5.67 9.88
N ALA A 622 21.76 -5.96 10.36
CA ALA A 622 20.57 -5.16 10.09
C ALA A 622 20.73 -3.73 10.59
N ASP A 623 21.18 -3.56 11.84
CA ASP A 623 21.40 -2.24 12.42
C ASP A 623 22.52 -1.46 11.71
N THR A 624 23.57 -2.16 11.25
CA THR A 624 24.66 -1.53 10.49
C THR A 624 24.22 -1.11 9.09
N MET A 625 23.39 -1.91 8.40
CA MET A 625 22.81 -1.55 7.10
C MET A 625 21.85 -0.36 7.23
N GLU A 626 20.99 -0.36 8.25
CA GLU A 626 20.07 0.75 8.53
C GLU A 626 20.85 2.05 8.83
N ALA A 627 21.95 1.99 9.59
CA ALA A 627 22.84 3.13 9.83
C ALA A 627 23.63 3.57 8.58
N SER A 628 23.79 2.68 7.60
CA SER A 628 24.52 2.94 6.34
C SER A 628 23.57 3.16 5.16
N ILE A 629 22.33 3.61 5.40
CA ILE A 629 21.30 3.70 4.36
C ILE A 629 21.72 4.60 3.20
N ALA A 630 22.34 5.76 3.46
CA ALA A 630 22.73 6.68 2.40
C ALA A 630 23.80 6.13 1.43
N PRO A 631 24.96 5.59 1.88
CA PRO A 631 25.92 4.99 0.96
C PRO A 631 25.34 3.78 0.20
N LEU A 632 24.50 2.97 0.84
CA LEU A 632 23.82 1.86 0.17
C LEU A 632 22.87 2.35 -0.92
N VAL A 633 22.04 3.37 -0.62
CA VAL A 633 21.13 3.98 -1.58
C VAL A 633 21.89 4.60 -2.75
N ALA A 634 22.96 5.36 -2.49
CA ALA A 634 23.77 5.98 -3.54
C ALA A 634 24.35 4.93 -4.51
N LEU A 635 24.83 3.81 -3.96
CA LEU A 635 25.36 2.70 -4.76
C LEU A 635 24.27 1.98 -5.55
N ILE A 636 23.11 1.67 -4.95
CA ILE A 636 21.98 1.03 -5.63
C ILE A 636 21.48 1.90 -6.80
N VAL A 637 21.34 3.20 -6.58
CA VAL A 637 20.89 4.15 -7.61
C VAL A 637 21.83 4.16 -8.81
N ARG A 638 23.15 4.21 -8.55
CA ARG A 638 24.17 4.27 -9.61
C ARG A 638 24.43 2.93 -10.28
N GLU A 639 24.47 1.83 -9.54
CA GLU A 639 24.79 0.50 -10.07
C GLU A 639 23.58 -0.16 -10.75
N ALA A 640 22.41 -0.12 -10.11
CA ALA A 640 21.22 -0.83 -10.56
C ALA A 640 20.17 0.07 -11.23
N GLY A 641 20.40 1.38 -11.28
CA GLY A 641 19.50 2.31 -11.96
C GLY A 641 18.15 2.52 -11.25
N LYS A 642 18.06 2.25 -9.94
CA LYS A 642 16.81 2.44 -9.17
C LYS A 642 16.61 3.89 -8.76
N SER A 643 15.35 4.32 -8.69
CA SER A 643 15.00 5.57 -8.03
C SER A 643 15.39 5.53 -6.54
N VAL A 644 15.61 6.70 -5.93
CA VAL A 644 15.96 6.79 -4.51
C VAL A 644 14.89 6.15 -3.61
N ALA A 645 13.60 6.35 -3.92
CA ALA A 645 12.51 5.71 -3.18
C ALA A 645 12.57 4.18 -3.25
N ASN A 646 12.86 3.62 -4.42
CA ASN A 646 13.00 2.17 -4.58
C ASN A 646 14.26 1.63 -3.89
N ALA A 647 15.37 2.37 -3.91
CA ALA A 647 16.60 2.01 -3.21
C ALA A 647 16.42 2.03 -1.68
N VAL A 648 15.70 3.02 -1.12
CA VAL A 648 15.32 3.05 0.30
C VAL A 648 14.46 1.83 0.66
N GLY A 649 13.45 1.53 -0.15
CA GLY A 649 12.61 0.35 0.03
C GLY A 649 13.41 -0.96 0.01
N GLU A 650 14.43 -1.05 -0.85
CA GLU A 650 15.29 -2.22 -0.94
C GLU A 650 16.22 -2.39 0.28
N VAL A 651 16.83 -1.31 0.78
CA VAL A 651 17.62 -1.38 2.02
C VAL A 651 16.73 -1.82 3.18
N ARG A 652 15.50 -1.30 3.27
CA ARG A 652 14.51 -1.72 4.28
C ARG A 652 14.20 -3.20 4.19
N GLU A 653 13.95 -3.72 2.99
CA GLU A 653 13.66 -5.13 2.77
C GLU A 653 14.83 -6.04 3.20
N ALA A 654 16.09 -5.64 2.92
CA ALA A 654 17.28 -6.34 3.38
C ALA A 654 17.39 -6.38 4.92
N VAL A 655 17.15 -5.23 5.58
CA VAL A 655 17.10 -5.11 7.04
C VAL A 655 16.00 -5.99 7.64
N ASP A 656 14.83 -6.01 7.00
CA ASP A 656 13.70 -6.82 7.45
C ASP A 656 13.97 -8.32 7.30
N PHE A 657 14.61 -8.78 6.21
CA PHE A 657 15.04 -10.18 6.08
C PHE A 657 16.00 -10.60 7.20
N LEU A 658 17.01 -9.76 7.50
CA LEU A 658 17.97 -10.04 8.56
C LEU A 658 17.29 -10.18 9.93
N ARG A 659 16.41 -9.23 10.27
CA ARG A 659 15.66 -9.26 11.54
C ARG A 659 14.68 -10.44 11.58
N TYR A 660 13.94 -10.67 10.50
CA TYR A 660 12.94 -11.74 10.42
C TYR A 660 13.58 -13.12 10.58
N TYR A 661 14.66 -13.42 9.85
CA TYR A 661 15.32 -14.73 9.94
C TYR A 661 16.12 -14.91 11.23
N ALA A 662 16.57 -13.83 11.87
CA ALA A 662 17.13 -13.89 13.22
C ALA A 662 16.07 -14.33 14.26
N ASP A 663 14.82 -13.90 14.09
CA ASP A 663 13.71 -14.22 14.99
C ASP A 663 13.05 -15.57 14.66
N ALA A 664 13.01 -15.94 13.37
CA ALA A 664 12.42 -17.20 12.90
C ALA A 664 13.35 -18.42 13.02
N ALA A 665 14.64 -18.21 13.33
CA ALA A 665 15.60 -19.30 13.48
C ALA A 665 15.13 -20.31 14.54
N SER A 666 15.26 -21.60 14.21
CA SER A 666 14.92 -22.72 15.09
C SER A 666 16.05 -23.75 15.14
N ASP A 667 16.00 -24.62 16.15
CA ASP A 667 16.94 -25.74 16.26
C ASP A 667 16.71 -26.74 15.12
N GLY A 668 17.77 -27.05 14.38
CA GLY A 668 17.75 -27.98 13.26
C GLY A 668 19.15 -28.32 12.80
N THR A 669 19.32 -29.50 12.23
CA THR A 669 20.61 -29.90 11.64
C THR A 669 20.78 -29.20 10.30
N PRO A 670 21.86 -28.42 10.07
CA PRO A 670 22.07 -27.75 8.80
C PRO A 670 22.26 -28.74 7.65
N LEU A 671 22.09 -28.25 6.42
CA LEU A 671 22.35 -29.02 5.20
C LEU A 671 23.85 -29.20 4.95
N GLY A 672 24.63 -28.13 5.17
CA GLY A 672 26.03 -28.01 4.73
C GLY A 672 26.21 -26.76 3.86
N PRO A 673 27.25 -26.68 3.01
CA PRO A 673 27.47 -25.51 2.14
C PRO A 673 26.29 -25.22 1.22
N VAL A 674 25.81 -23.98 1.23
CA VAL A 674 24.70 -23.50 0.41
C VAL A 674 25.20 -22.46 -0.58
N VAL A 675 24.84 -22.61 -1.86
CA VAL A 675 25.11 -21.61 -2.89
C VAL A 675 23.91 -20.68 -3.02
N CYS A 676 24.13 -19.38 -2.87
CA CYS A 676 23.10 -18.36 -3.09
C CYS A 676 23.38 -17.63 -4.41
N ILE A 677 22.45 -17.69 -5.36
CA ILE A 677 22.53 -17.04 -6.66
C ILE A 677 21.38 -16.03 -6.74
N SER A 678 21.73 -14.74 -6.74
CA SER A 678 20.76 -13.64 -6.67
C SER A 678 20.67 -12.85 -7.99
N PRO A 679 19.52 -12.20 -8.26
CA PRO A 679 19.31 -11.43 -9.47
C PRO A 679 19.82 -9.99 -9.34
N TRP A 680 19.91 -9.28 -10.46
CA TRP A 680 20.35 -7.88 -10.53
C TRP A 680 19.27 -6.88 -10.13
N ASN A 681 17.99 -7.28 -10.13
CA ASN A 681 16.87 -6.35 -9.99
C ASN A 681 16.48 -6.07 -8.53
N PHE A 682 16.90 -6.92 -7.59
CA PHE A 682 16.95 -6.64 -6.15
C PHE A 682 18.33 -7.04 -5.63
N PRO A 683 19.36 -6.30 -6.04
CA PRO A 683 20.75 -6.71 -5.87
C PRO A 683 21.23 -6.68 -4.42
N LEU A 684 20.51 -6.00 -3.52
CA LEU A 684 20.74 -6.02 -2.08
C LEU A 684 19.72 -6.90 -1.36
N ALA A 685 18.42 -6.67 -1.54
CA ALA A 685 17.40 -7.30 -0.68
C ALA A 685 17.32 -8.81 -0.86
N ILE A 686 17.21 -9.31 -2.09
CA ILE A 686 17.12 -10.76 -2.35
C ILE A 686 18.48 -11.42 -2.06
N PHE A 687 19.59 -10.76 -2.39
CA PHE A 687 20.93 -11.23 -2.04
C PHE A 687 21.07 -11.46 -0.54
N VAL A 688 20.75 -10.45 0.27
CA VAL A 688 20.80 -10.52 1.73
C VAL A 688 19.79 -11.52 2.27
N GLY A 689 18.57 -11.57 1.73
CA GLY A 689 17.53 -12.51 2.16
C GLY A 689 17.96 -13.97 2.02
N GLN A 690 18.49 -14.35 0.85
CA GLN A 690 19.01 -15.71 0.62
C GLN A 690 20.18 -16.04 1.54
N VAL A 691 21.17 -15.14 1.64
CA VAL A 691 22.36 -15.31 2.47
C VAL A 691 22.00 -15.42 3.95
N ALA A 692 21.17 -14.50 4.46
CA ALA A 692 20.75 -14.45 5.85
C ALA A 692 19.99 -15.70 6.28
N ALA A 693 19.10 -16.21 5.43
CA ALA A 693 18.36 -17.43 5.71
C ALA A 693 19.27 -18.65 5.86
N ALA A 694 20.22 -18.83 4.93
CA ALA A 694 21.16 -19.94 4.98
C ALA A 694 22.07 -19.87 6.21
N LEU A 695 22.59 -18.67 6.52
CA LEU A 695 23.39 -18.43 7.72
C LEU A 695 22.60 -18.67 9.01
N ALA A 696 21.35 -18.21 9.10
CA ALA A 696 20.47 -18.42 10.26
C ALA A 696 20.29 -19.92 10.56
N ALA A 697 20.05 -20.71 9.49
CA ALA A 697 19.91 -22.16 9.55
C ALA A 697 21.24 -22.92 9.81
N GLY A 698 22.37 -22.22 9.97
CA GLY A 698 23.66 -22.83 10.32
C GLY A 698 24.46 -23.36 9.12
N ASN A 699 24.14 -22.90 7.90
CA ASN A 699 24.85 -23.29 6.68
C ASN A 699 25.90 -22.23 6.32
N PRO A 700 27.15 -22.62 5.96
CA PRO A 700 28.07 -21.70 5.31
C PRO A 700 27.58 -21.43 3.88
N VAL A 701 27.87 -20.23 3.38
CA VAL A 701 27.31 -19.66 2.16
C VAL A 701 28.39 -19.28 1.17
N VAL A 702 28.18 -19.69 -0.08
CA VAL A 702 28.93 -19.18 -1.24
C VAL A 702 27.97 -18.34 -2.08
N ALA A 703 28.14 -17.02 -2.03
CA ALA A 703 27.22 -16.05 -2.61
C ALA A 703 27.72 -15.57 -3.99
N LYS A 704 26.97 -15.90 -5.04
CA LYS A 704 27.19 -15.43 -6.41
C LYS A 704 26.15 -14.36 -6.75
N PRO A 705 26.51 -13.06 -6.77
CA PRO A 705 25.60 -12.02 -7.21
C PRO A 705 25.44 -12.05 -8.74
N ALA A 706 24.39 -11.42 -9.25
CA ALA A 706 24.28 -11.12 -10.66
C ALA A 706 25.49 -10.29 -11.14
N GLU A 707 25.93 -10.57 -12.36
CA GLU A 707 27.08 -9.89 -12.95
C GLU A 707 26.81 -8.39 -13.09
N GLU A 708 25.58 -7.94 -13.31
CA GLU A 708 25.27 -6.52 -13.47
C GLU A 708 25.47 -5.71 -12.18
N THR A 709 25.33 -6.33 -11.00
CA THR A 709 25.29 -5.63 -9.71
C THR A 709 26.21 -6.25 -8.62
N PRO A 710 27.52 -6.41 -8.87
CA PRO A 710 28.43 -7.07 -7.94
C PRO A 710 28.90 -6.16 -6.79
N LEU A 711 28.87 -4.84 -6.94
CA LEU A 711 29.43 -3.88 -5.98
C LEU A 711 28.58 -3.78 -4.72
N ILE A 712 27.26 -3.66 -4.86
CA ILE A 712 26.35 -3.64 -3.71
C ILE A 712 26.35 -4.97 -2.95
N ALA A 713 26.49 -6.10 -3.66
CA ALA A 713 26.66 -7.40 -3.04
C ALA A 713 27.97 -7.49 -2.23
N ALA A 714 29.07 -6.92 -2.76
CA ALA A 714 30.33 -6.84 -2.04
C ALA A 714 30.23 -5.97 -0.78
N GLU A 715 29.52 -4.84 -0.86
CA GLU A 715 29.26 -3.99 0.31
C GLU A 715 28.40 -4.72 1.35
N ALA A 716 27.38 -5.46 0.93
CA ALA A 716 26.56 -6.27 1.83
C ALA A 716 27.40 -7.35 2.55
N VAL A 717 28.28 -8.05 1.84
CA VAL A 717 29.20 -9.05 2.42
C VAL A 717 30.17 -8.39 3.39
N ARG A 718 30.72 -7.21 3.05
CA ARG A 718 31.58 -6.43 3.96
C ARG A 718 30.86 -6.10 5.26
N LEU A 719 29.60 -5.68 5.18
CA LEU A 719 28.76 -5.36 6.36
C LEU A 719 28.43 -6.61 7.19
N LEU A 720 28.15 -7.75 6.54
CA LEU A 720 27.93 -9.03 7.22
C LEU A 720 29.18 -9.52 7.96
N HIS A 721 30.37 -9.38 7.36
CA HIS A 721 31.63 -9.67 8.03
C HIS A 721 31.88 -8.75 9.22
N ALA A 722 31.65 -7.45 9.06
CA ALA A 722 31.77 -6.48 10.15
C ALA A 722 30.81 -6.80 11.31
N ALA A 723 29.65 -7.41 11.02
CA ALA A 723 28.70 -7.87 12.04
C ALA A 723 29.14 -9.17 12.76
N GLY A 724 30.21 -9.81 12.31
CA GLY A 724 30.83 -10.97 12.95
C GLY A 724 30.66 -12.29 12.19
N ILE A 725 30.13 -12.29 10.96
CA ILE A 725 30.10 -13.50 10.12
C ILE A 725 31.51 -13.82 9.61
N PRO A 726 32.07 -15.02 9.87
CA PRO A 726 33.42 -15.36 9.42
C PRO A 726 33.57 -15.42 7.88
N ALA A 727 34.77 -15.13 7.37
CA ALA A 727 35.06 -15.11 5.93
C ALA A 727 35.02 -16.51 5.26
N ASP A 728 35.39 -17.54 6.00
CA ASP A 728 35.27 -18.95 5.61
C ASP A 728 33.84 -19.49 5.71
N VAL A 729 32.95 -18.77 6.39
CA VAL A 729 31.51 -19.05 6.45
C VAL A 729 30.73 -18.34 5.35
N LEU A 730 31.12 -17.13 4.96
CA LEU A 730 30.46 -16.38 3.87
C LEU A 730 31.51 -15.95 2.84
N GLN A 731 31.49 -16.54 1.65
CA GLN A 731 32.34 -16.12 0.52
C GLN A 731 31.51 -15.41 -0.55
N LEU A 732 31.99 -14.24 -0.99
CA LEU A 732 31.55 -13.60 -2.22
C LEU A 732 32.30 -14.19 -3.41
N VAL A 733 31.57 -14.59 -4.45
CA VAL A 733 32.12 -15.15 -5.69
C VAL A 733 31.49 -14.43 -6.90
N PRO A 734 31.97 -13.22 -7.26
CA PRO A 734 31.49 -12.48 -8.43
C PRO A 734 31.86 -13.21 -9.72
N GLY A 735 31.01 -13.09 -10.74
CA GLY A 735 31.22 -13.69 -12.06
C GLY A 735 29.92 -13.79 -12.85
N ASP A 736 29.97 -14.40 -14.02
CA ASP A 736 28.81 -14.64 -14.89
C ASP A 736 28.11 -15.97 -14.58
N GLY A 737 27.20 -16.39 -15.46
CA GLY A 737 26.51 -17.68 -15.37
C GLY A 737 27.43 -18.90 -15.37
N ALA A 738 28.63 -18.85 -15.97
CA ALA A 738 29.57 -19.98 -15.97
C ALA A 738 30.14 -20.22 -14.56
N ILE A 739 30.35 -19.16 -13.78
CA ILE A 739 30.76 -19.26 -12.38
C ILE A 739 29.63 -19.83 -11.52
N GLY A 740 28.39 -19.41 -11.76
CA GLY A 740 27.21 -20.02 -11.14
C GLY A 740 27.12 -21.52 -11.42
N ALA A 741 27.30 -21.94 -12.68
CA ALA A 741 27.31 -23.35 -13.06
C ALA A 741 28.45 -24.14 -12.40
N ALA A 742 29.66 -23.56 -12.27
CA ALA A 742 30.78 -24.20 -11.58
C ALA A 742 30.49 -24.43 -10.09
N LEU A 743 29.83 -23.48 -9.42
CA LEU A 743 29.39 -23.62 -8.03
C LEU A 743 28.34 -24.73 -7.89
N VAL A 744 27.32 -24.74 -8.74
CA VAL A 744 26.27 -25.77 -8.75
C VAL A 744 26.83 -27.18 -9.01
N ALA A 745 27.94 -27.29 -9.75
CA ALA A 745 28.59 -28.57 -10.05
C ALA A 745 29.37 -29.12 -8.86
N ALA A 746 29.85 -28.25 -7.95
CA ALA A 746 30.82 -28.62 -6.95
C ALA A 746 30.29 -29.69 -5.97
N PRO A 747 30.99 -30.83 -5.78
CA PRO A 747 30.44 -32.01 -5.08
C PRO A 747 29.98 -31.78 -3.64
N ALA A 748 30.54 -30.78 -2.94
CA ALA A 748 30.29 -30.56 -1.52
C ALA A 748 29.08 -29.64 -1.24
N ILE A 749 28.42 -29.06 -2.25
CA ILE A 749 27.25 -28.22 -1.99
C ILE A 749 26.06 -29.09 -1.55
N ALA A 750 25.35 -28.63 -0.52
CA ALA A 750 24.20 -29.29 0.06
C ALA A 750 22.86 -28.62 -0.33
N GLY A 751 22.90 -27.37 -0.80
CA GLY A 751 21.73 -26.68 -1.32
C GLY A 751 22.05 -25.52 -2.26
N VAL A 752 21.06 -25.12 -3.04
CA VAL A 752 21.09 -23.95 -3.93
C VAL A 752 19.84 -23.11 -3.69
N LEU A 753 20.03 -21.82 -3.43
CA LEU A 753 18.98 -20.80 -3.42
C LEU A 753 19.20 -19.96 -4.67
N PHE A 754 18.25 -20.01 -5.59
CA PHE A 754 18.30 -19.32 -6.85
C PHE A 754 17.10 -18.38 -6.98
N THR A 755 17.36 -17.16 -7.42
CA THR A 755 16.30 -16.26 -7.89
C THR A 755 16.71 -15.66 -9.22
N GLY A 756 15.87 -15.82 -10.24
CA GLY A 756 16.16 -15.40 -11.62
C GLY A 756 15.19 -15.99 -12.65
N SER A 757 15.60 -16.11 -13.91
CA SER A 757 14.72 -16.63 -14.97
C SER A 757 14.35 -18.10 -14.78
N THR A 758 13.16 -18.50 -15.24
CA THR A 758 12.70 -19.90 -15.22
C THR A 758 13.62 -20.83 -16.01
N GLU A 759 14.18 -20.35 -17.13
CA GLU A 759 15.10 -21.08 -17.98
C GLU A 759 16.37 -21.49 -17.22
N VAL A 760 17.02 -20.54 -16.55
CA VAL A 760 18.22 -20.80 -15.73
C VAL A 760 17.90 -21.69 -14.53
N GLY A 761 16.75 -21.49 -13.86
CA GLY A 761 16.32 -22.37 -12.76
C GLY A 761 16.19 -23.84 -13.20
N ARG A 762 15.67 -24.08 -14.42
CA ARG A 762 15.59 -25.42 -15.01
C ARG A 762 16.97 -25.99 -15.38
N LEU A 763 17.91 -25.16 -15.83
CA LEU A 763 19.30 -25.59 -16.05
C LEU A 763 19.96 -26.05 -14.74
N ILE A 764 19.78 -25.29 -13.66
CA ILE A 764 20.26 -25.65 -12.32
C ILE A 764 19.63 -26.97 -11.87
N GLN A 765 18.32 -27.13 -12.00
CA GLN A 765 17.63 -28.38 -11.66
C GLN A 765 18.21 -29.59 -12.42
N ARG A 766 18.44 -29.47 -13.74
CA ARG A 766 19.04 -30.53 -14.55
C ARG A 766 20.44 -30.89 -14.06
N GLN A 767 21.24 -29.91 -13.72
CA GLN A 767 22.59 -30.15 -13.20
C GLN A 767 22.55 -30.83 -11.82
N LEU A 768 21.64 -30.41 -10.94
CA LEU A 768 21.45 -31.02 -9.63
C LEU A 768 20.89 -32.45 -9.71
N SER A 769 20.08 -32.78 -10.72
CA SER A 769 19.51 -34.14 -10.88
C SER A 769 20.55 -35.25 -11.08
N LEU A 770 21.77 -34.89 -11.47
CA LEU A 770 22.89 -35.82 -11.65
C LEU A 770 23.58 -36.18 -10.32
N ARG A 771 23.14 -35.58 -9.20
CA ARG A 771 23.87 -35.59 -7.93
C ARG A 771 22.98 -35.98 -6.77
N LEU A 772 23.60 -36.61 -5.77
CA LEU A 772 23.00 -36.86 -4.46
C LEU A 772 23.98 -36.38 -3.39
N SER A 773 23.44 -35.97 -2.25
CA SER A 773 24.22 -35.71 -1.05
C SER A 773 24.91 -36.98 -0.54
N PRO A 774 25.88 -36.89 0.38
CA PRO A 774 26.49 -38.06 1.01
C PRO A 774 25.49 -39.02 1.67
N ALA A 775 24.34 -38.50 2.11
CA ALA A 775 23.23 -39.28 2.66
C ALA A 775 22.31 -39.90 1.58
N GLY A 776 22.68 -39.82 0.29
CA GLY A 776 21.91 -40.34 -0.83
C GLY A 776 20.64 -39.53 -1.15
N ARG A 777 20.53 -38.28 -0.69
CA ARG A 777 19.34 -37.43 -0.89
C ARG A 777 19.53 -36.45 -2.05
N PRO A 778 18.46 -35.98 -2.73
CA PRO A 778 18.55 -34.85 -3.65
C PRO A 778 19.17 -33.64 -2.97
N VAL A 779 20.00 -32.90 -3.70
CA VAL A 779 20.50 -31.59 -3.25
C VAL A 779 19.34 -30.61 -3.23
N THR A 780 19.18 -29.86 -2.13
CA THR A 780 18.07 -28.91 -1.98
C THR A 780 18.15 -27.81 -3.05
N LEU A 781 17.01 -27.51 -3.66
CA LEU A 781 16.85 -26.35 -4.55
C LEU A 781 15.64 -25.54 -4.08
N ILE A 782 15.86 -24.25 -3.81
CA ILE A 782 14.81 -23.23 -3.80
C ILE A 782 15.06 -22.39 -5.05
N ALA A 783 14.10 -22.36 -5.97
CA ALA A 783 14.16 -21.55 -7.18
C ALA A 783 12.93 -20.66 -7.25
N GLU A 784 13.12 -19.36 -7.03
CA GLU A 784 12.10 -18.33 -7.22
C GLU A 784 12.28 -17.68 -8.58
N THR A 785 11.24 -17.65 -9.41
CA THR A 785 11.36 -17.30 -10.83
C THR A 785 10.36 -16.23 -11.25
N GLY A 786 10.20 -16.04 -12.56
CA GLY A 786 9.40 -14.95 -13.16
C GLY A 786 7.89 -15.07 -12.97
N GLY A 787 7.15 -14.09 -13.48
CA GLY A 787 5.69 -14.05 -13.40
C GLY A 787 5.05 -13.39 -14.61
N GLN A 788 3.90 -13.91 -15.03
CA GLN A 788 3.00 -13.22 -15.96
C GLN A 788 1.82 -12.63 -15.16
N ASN A 789 2.14 -11.64 -14.33
CA ASN A 789 1.23 -11.16 -13.30
C ASN A 789 0.06 -10.37 -13.89
N ALA A 790 -1.15 -10.69 -13.45
CA ALA A 790 -2.37 -10.06 -13.93
C ALA A 790 -3.07 -9.23 -12.84
N MET A 791 -3.76 -8.17 -13.24
CA MET A 791 -4.69 -7.42 -12.40
C MET A 791 -6.07 -7.40 -13.05
N VAL A 792 -7.09 -7.88 -12.35
CA VAL A 792 -8.48 -7.86 -12.82
C VAL A 792 -9.22 -6.69 -12.19
N VAL A 793 -9.89 -5.89 -13.01
CA VAL A 793 -10.62 -4.69 -12.59
C VAL A 793 -12.05 -4.79 -13.10
N ASP A 794 -13.00 -4.79 -12.16
CA ASP A 794 -14.43 -4.70 -12.48
C ASP A 794 -14.95 -3.27 -12.38
N SER A 795 -16.18 -3.05 -12.85
CA SER A 795 -16.81 -1.73 -12.91
C SER A 795 -17.15 -1.10 -11.56
N SER A 796 -16.93 -1.81 -10.44
CA SER A 796 -17.12 -1.25 -9.09
C SER A 796 -15.86 -0.57 -8.54
N ALA A 797 -14.71 -0.74 -9.21
CA ALA A 797 -13.46 -0.12 -8.83
C ALA A 797 -13.47 1.40 -9.04
N LEU A 798 -12.70 2.13 -8.22
CA LEU A 798 -12.49 3.57 -8.42
C LEU A 798 -11.38 3.79 -9.47
N PRO A 799 -11.65 4.44 -10.63
CA PRO A 799 -10.69 4.58 -11.72
C PRO A 799 -9.35 5.20 -11.30
N GLU A 800 -9.35 6.24 -10.47
CA GLU A 800 -8.15 6.95 -10.04
C GLU A 800 -7.22 6.04 -9.23
N GLN A 801 -7.79 5.21 -8.33
CA GLN A 801 -7.03 4.22 -7.57
C GLN A 801 -6.44 3.15 -8.50
N VAL A 802 -7.25 2.63 -9.44
CA VAL A 802 -6.79 1.64 -10.41
C VAL A 802 -5.62 2.18 -11.23
N VAL A 803 -5.73 3.41 -11.74
CA VAL A 803 -4.68 4.02 -12.57
C VAL A 803 -3.40 4.23 -11.76
N ALA A 804 -3.50 4.77 -10.53
CA ALA A 804 -2.34 4.95 -9.66
C ALA A 804 -1.64 3.62 -9.36
N ASP A 805 -2.41 2.58 -9.01
CA ASP A 805 -1.89 1.26 -8.71
C ASP A 805 -1.34 0.54 -9.95
N CYS A 806 -1.92 0.76 -11.14
CA CYS A 806 -1.41 0.26 -12.41
C CYS A 806 -0.07 0.89 -12.78
N LEU A 807 0.05 2.23 -12.68
CA LEU A 807 1.31 2.92 -12.96
C LEU A 807 2.43 2.43 -12.04
N ALA A 808 2.15 2.36 -10.73
CA ALA A 808 3.09 1.83 -9.76
C ALA A 808 3.46 0.38 -10.06
N SER A 809 2.47 -0.49 -10.32
CA SER A 809 2.74 -1.92 -10.51
C SER A 809 3.45 -2.22 -11.83
N ALA A 810 3.18 -1.48 -12.91
CA ALA A 810 3.70 -1.78 -14.25
C ALA A 810 5.02 -1.07 -14.57
N PHE A 811 5.21 0.16 -14.09
CA PHE A 811 6.29 1.05 -14.55
C PHE A 811 7.30 1.43 -13.47
N ASP A 812 7.01 1.25 -12.18
CA ASP A 812 8.02 1.40 -11.12
C ASP A 812 9.24 0.51 -11.39
N SER A 813 10.44 1.01 -11.10
CA SER A 813 11.71 0.33 -11.42
C SER A 813 11.83 -0.06 -12.91
N ALA A 814 11.20 0.71 -13.82
CA ALA A 814 11.07 0.38 -15.24
C ALA A 814 10.45 -1.01 -15.50
N GLY A 815 9.51 -1.43 -14.65
CA GLY A 815 8.86 -2.75 -14.75
C GLY A 815 9.80 -3.94 -14.46
N GLN A 816 10.98 -3.69 -13.89
CA GLN A 816 12.00 -4.70 -13.60
C GLN A 816 11.79 -5.37 -12.24
N ARG A 817 10.54 -5.58 -11.82
CA ARG A 817 10.18 -6.39 -10.65
C ARG A 817 9.57 -7.69 -11.14
N CYS A 818 9.91 -8.81 -10.50
CA CYS A 818 9.22 -10.08 -10.76
C CYS A 818 7.72 -9.97 -10.43
N SER A 819 7.33 -9.08 -9.52
CA SER A 819 5.96 -8.76 -9.14
C SER A 819 5.26 -7.71 -10.01
N ALA A 820 5.95 -7.15 -11.01
CA ALA A 820 5.38 -6.08 -11.84
C ALA A 820 4.15 -6.55 -12.60
N LEU A 821 3.15 -5.67 -12.74
CA LEU A 821 1.94 -5.93 -13.48
C LEU A 821 2.26 -6.07 -14.98
N ARG A 822 1.98 -7.25 -15.54
CA ARG A 822 2.21 -7.54 -16.96
C ARG A 822 0.94 -7.42 -17.78
N VAL A 823 -0.20 -7.78 -17.19
CA VAL A 823 -1.50 -7.76 -17.86
C VAL A 823 -2.60 -7.14 -17.01
N LEU A 824 -3.15 -6.03 -17.48
CA LEU A 824 -4.34 -5.42 -16.92
C LEU A 824 -5.58 -5.94 -17.65
N CYS A 825 -6.50 -6.55 -16.91
CA CYS A 825 -7.75 -7.09 -17.43
C CYS A 825 -8.90 -6.18 -17.01
N LEU A 826 -9.49 -5.47 -17.97
CA LEU A 826 -10.53 -4.46 -17.73
C LEU A 826 -11.91 -4.98 -18.16
N GLN A 827 -12.91 -4.83 -17.29
CA GLN A 827 -14.29 -5.06 -17.71
C GLN A 827 -14.69 -4.08 -18.83
N ASP A 828 -15.40 -4.57 -19.84
CA ASP A 828 -15.71 -3.80 -21.06
C ASP A 828 -16.32 -2.41 -20.79
N ASP A 829 -17.21 -2.32 -19.80
CA ASP A 829 -17.98 -1.11 -19.46
C ASP A 829 -17.12 0.08 -18.98
N ILE A 830 -15.92 -0.19 -18.46
CA ILE A 830 -15.03 0.82 -17.86
C ILE A 830 -13.68 0.93 -18.57
N ALA A 831 -13.41 0.05 -19.52
CA ALA A 831 -12.09 -0.11 -20.10
C ALA A 831 -11.62 1.15 -20.84
N ASP A 832 -12.48 1.84 -21.60
CA ASP A 832 -12.09 3.06 -22.32
C ASP A 832 -11.79 4.24 -21.38
N THR A 833 -12.59 4.39 -20.32
CA THR A 833 -12.37 5.42 -19.30
C THR A 833 -11.04 5.22 -18.59
N ILE A 834 -10.77 4.00 -18.13
CA ILE A 834 -9.52 3.68 -17.44
C ILE A 834 -8.33 3.77 -18.40
N LEU A 835 -8.44 3.27 -19.63
CA LEU A 835 -7.36 3.38 -20.62
C LEU A 835 -7.03 4.83 -20.95
N THR A 836 -8.04 5.70 -21.07
CA THR A 836 -7.84 7.12 -21.33
C THR A 836 -7.10 7.79 -20.17
N MET A 837 -7.57 7.58 -18.94
CA MET A 837 -6.92 8.13 -17.74
C MET A 837 -5.51 7.56 -17.53
N LEU A 838 -5.32 6.25 -17.76
CA LEU A 838 -4.03 5.58 -17.64
C LEU A 838 -3.01 6.11 -18.65
N LYS A 839 -3.39 6.26 -19.93
CA LYS A 839 -2.53 6.85 -20.96
C LYS A 839 -2.17 8.31 -20.61
N GLY A 840 -3.15 9.10 -20.13
CA GLY A 840 -2.92 10.46 -19.69
C GLY A 840 -1.98 10.56 -18.48
N ALA A 841 -2.15 9.69 -17.49
CA ALA A 841 -1.30 9.68 -16.29
C ALA A 841 0.09 9.11 -16.58
N MET A 842 0.21 8.15 -17.51
CA MET A 842 1.49 7.65 -18.02
C MET A 842 2.30 8.76 -18.71
N ALA A 843 1.63 9.70 -19.40
CA ALA A 843 2.29 10.86 -20.02
C ALA A 843 2.92 11.82 -19.01
N GLU A 844 2.50 11.76 -17.74
CA GLU A 844 3.04 12.59 -16.66
C GLU A 844 4.28 11.98 -15.99
N LEU A 845 4.71 10.77 -16.37
CA LEU A 845 5.91 10.13 -15.86
C LEU A 845 7.17 10.82 -16.40
N HIS A 846 8.08 11.14 -15.51
CA HIS A 846 9.39 11.69 -15.83
C HIS A 846 10.44 10.59 -15.94
N LEU A 847 11.05 10.49 -17.11
CA LEU A 847 12.09 9.50 -17.41
C LEU A 847 13.46 10.17 -17.38
N GLY A 848 14.42 9.52 -16.73
CA GLY A 848 15.79 10.01 -16.74
C GLY A 848 16.69 9.32 -15.71
N PRO A 849 17.93 9.81 -15.57
CA PRO A 849 18.87 9.31 -14.57
C PRO A 849 18.31 9.39 -13.14
N PRO A 850 18.34 8.29 -12.36
CA PRO A 850 17.66 8.21 -11.08
C PRO A 850 18.39 8.93 -9.93
N ASP A 851 19.52 9.57 -10.22
CA ASP A 851 20.24 10.46 -9.30
C ASP A 851 19.60 11.86 -9.18
N VAL A 852 18.40 12.04 -9.75
CA VAL A 852 17.53 13.21 -9.64
C VAL A 852 16.17 12.76 -9.10
N LEU A 853 15.70 13.37 -8.01
CA LEU A 853 14.47 12.99 -7.31
C LEU A 853 13.21 13.10 -8.20
N ALA A 854 13.23 14.00 -9.17
CA ALA A 854 12.13 14.25 -10.09
C ALA A 854 11.96 13.20 -11.20
N HIS A 855 12.86 12.24 -11.36
CA HIS A 855 12.69 11.15 -12.32
C HIS A 855 11.99 9.95 -11.67
N ASP A 856 10.84 9.58 -12.22
CA ASP A 856 10.01 8.47 -11.73
C ASP A 856 10.51 7.11 -12.25
N VAL A 857 10.95 7.07 -13.51
CA VAL A 857 11.34 5.83 -14.20
C VAL A 857 12.80 5.92 -14.67
N GLY A 858 13.62 5.03 -14.10
CA GLY A 858 15.03 4.87 -14.44
C GLY A 858 15.28 4.01 -15.70
N PRO A 859 16.55 3.64 -15.97
CA PRO A 859 16.92 2.78 -17.09
C PRO A 859 16.52 1.32 -16.86
N VAL A 860 16.52 0.55 -17.94
CA VAL A 860 16.67 -0.91 -17.86
C VAL A 860 18.15 -1.28 -17.67
N ILE A 861 18.42 -2.44 -17.09
CA ILE A 861 19.76 -2.76 -16.56
C ILE A 861 20.87 -2.86 -17.62
N THR A 862 20.55 -3.34 -18.84
CA THR A 862 21.55 -3.58 -19.89
C THR A 862 21.03 -3.23 -21.28
N ALA A 863 21.97 -3.07 -22.23
CA ALA A 863 21.65 -2.92 -23.65
C ALA A 863 20.88 -4.12 -24.21
N GLU A 864 21.17 -5.33 -23.73
CA GLU A 864 20.48 -6.57 -24.12
C GLU A 864 19.03 -6.55 -23.64
N ALA A 865 18.77 -6.22 -22.37
CA ALA A 865 17.43 -6.08 -21.84
C ALA A 865 16.62 -5.05 -22.67
N ARG A 866 17.22 -3.88 -22.95
CA ARG A 866 16.62 -2.85 -23.80
C ARG A 866 16.23 -3.40 -25.17
N LEU A 867 17.14 -4.10 -25.85
CA LEU A 867 16.89 -4.65 -27.19
C LEU A 867 15.78 -5.70 -27.17
N THR A 868 15.79 -6.62 -26.21
CA THR A 868 14.76 -7.65 -26.05
C THR A 868 13.37 -7.03 -25.86
N ILE A 869 13.26 -6.01 -25.02
CA ILE A 869 11.97 -5.34 -24.75
C ILE A 869 11.50 -4.56 -26.00
N GLU A 870 12.37 -3.79 -26.64
CA GLU A 870 12.02 -3.03 -27.85
C GLU A 870 11.61 -3.95 -29.01
N ASN A 871 12.27 -5.10 -29.16
CA ASN A 871 11.90 -6.11 -30.15
C ASN A 871 10.51 -6.69 -29.89
N HIS A 872 10.16 -6.96 -28.63
CA HIS A 872 8.80 -7.41 -28.27
C HIS A 872 7.75 -6.36 -28.64
N VAL A 873 7.99 -5.09 -28.28
CA VAL A 873 7.08 -3.98 -28.59
C VAL A 873 6.90 -3.84 -30.11
N ALA A 874 7.99 -3.89 -30.88
CA ALA A 874 7.95 -3.84 -32.33
C ALA A 874 7.21 -5.04 -32.95
N ALA A 875 7.42 -6.24 -32.41
CA ALA A 875 6.73 -7.45 -32.86
C ALA A 875 5.22 -7.39 -32.61
N MET A 876 4.78 -6.87 -31.46
CA MET A 876 3.35 -6.69 -31.16
C MET A 876 2.72 -5.64 -32.08
N ALA A 877 3.40 -4.52 -32.34
CA ALA A 877 2.94 -3.52 -33.30
C ALA A 877 2.81 -4.12 -34.72
N ALA A 878 3.80 -4.92 -35.15
CA ALA A 878 3.77 -5.59 -36.46
C ALA A 878 2.64 -6.63 -36.59
N ARG A 879 2.17 -7.19 -35.47
CA ARG A 879 0.99 -8.08 -35.39
C ARG A 879 -0.35 -7.32 -35.42
N GLY A 880 -0.32 -5.99 -35.43
CA GLY A 880 -1.52 -5.15 -35.47
C GLY A 880 -2.08 -4.78 -34.10
N CYS A 881 -1.38 -5.06 -33.00
CA CYS A 881 -1.78 -4.61 -31.66
C CYS A 881 -1.70 -3.07 -31.57
N ALA A 882 -2.65 -2.44 -30.88
CA ALA A 882 -2.56 -1.03 -30.58
C ALA A 882 -1.47 -0.80 -29.53
N VAL A 883 -0.45 -0.01 -29.88
CA VAL A 883 0.70 0.30 -29.02
C VAL A 883 0.72 1.80 -28.72
N HIS A 884 0.61 2.16 -27.43
CA HIS A 884 0.76 3.52 -26.95
C HIS A 884 2.06 3.65 -26.15
N ARG A 885 2.85 4.70 -26.43
CA ARG A 885 4.15 4.95 -25.79
C ARG A 885 4.34 6.43 -25.53
N ILE A 886 5.08 6.76 -24.48
CA ILE A 886 5.59 8.12 -24.28
C ILE A 886 6.91 8.33 -25.04
N ALA A 887 7.29 9.58 -25.26
CA ALA A 887 8.58 9.91 -25.86
C ALA A 887 9.71 9.76 -24.84
N LEU A 888 10.86 9.23 -25.28
CA LEU A 888 12.09 9.26 -24.48
C LEU A 888 12.66 10.69 -24.49
N PRO A 889 12.83 11.34 -23.32
CA PRO A 889 13.40 12.68 -23.27
C PRO A 889 14.92 12.64 -23.56
N PRO A 890 15.54 13.76 -24.00
CA PRO A 890 16.97 13.80 -24.32
C PRO A 890 17.90 13.33 -23.20
N ALA A 891 17.50 13.48 -21.93
CA ALA A 891 18.24 13.02 -20.76
C ALA A 891 18.52 11.50 -20.73
N THR A 892 17.77 10.72 -21.52
CA THR A 892 17.90 9.25 -21.60
C THR A 892 18.91 8.77 -22.64
N ALA A 893 19.46 9.67 -23.48
CA ALA A 893 20.27 9.31 -24.64
C ALA A 893 21.60 8.60 -24.29
N GLN A 894 22.10 8.77 -23.07
CA GLN A 894 23.40 8.25 -22.62
C GLN A 894 23.29 6.96 -21.79
N GLY A 895 22.09 6.36 -21.69
CA GLY A 895 21.83 5.16 -20.92
C GLY A 895 20.96 4.13 -21.65
N HIS A 896 20.56 3.10 -20.92
CA HIS A 896 19.72 2.03 -21.43
C HIS A 896 18.25 2.28 -21.05
N PHE A 897 17.54 3.12 -21.78
CA PHE A 897 16.13 3.40 -21.48
C PHE A 897 15.18 2.74 -22.46
N VAL A 898 14.00 2.36 -21.95
CA VAL A 898 12.84 1.91 -22.72
C VAL A 898 11.66 2.77 -22.29
N ALA A 899 10.96 3.37 -23.25
CA ALA A 899 9.75 4.13 -22.93
C ALA A 899 8.64 3.18 -22.46
N PRO A 900 7.94 3.50 -21.34
CA PRO A 900 6.68 2.87 -20.96
C PRO A 900 5.76 2.67 -22.14
N ALA A 901 5.26 1.44 -22.28
CA ALA A 901 4.38 1.03 -23.36
C ALA A 901 3.11 0.37 -22.82
N ILE A 902 1.97 0.72 -23.41
CA ILE A 902 0.69 0.03 -23.23
C ILE A 902 0.35 -0.67 -24.54
N ILE A 903 0.12 -1.98 -24.49
CA ILE A 903 -0.20 -2.82 -25.65
C ILE A 903 -1.57 -3.46 -25.44
N GLU A 904 -2.53 -3.14 -26.28
CA GLU A 904 -3.87 -3.75 -26.22
C GLU A 904 -3.86 -5.08 -27.00
N LEU A 905 -4.23 -6.16 -26.32
CA LEU A 905 -4.23 -7.52 -26.84
C LEU A 905 -5.65 -7.99 -27.15
N SER A 906 -5.79 -8.86 -28.15
CA SER A 906 -7.07 -9.52 -28.46
C SER A 906 -7.34 -10.69 -27.51
N ALA A 907 -6.29 -11.41 -27.11
CA ALA A 907 -6.41 -12.50 -26.14
C ALA A 907 -5.15 -12.62 -25.28
N LEU A 908 -5.29 -13.15 -24.06
CA LEU A 908 -4.17 -13.45 -23.17
C LEU A 908 -3.14 -14.40 -23.79
N SER A 909 -3.60 -15.31 -24.66
CA SER A 909 -2.74 -16.28 -25.37
C SER A 909 -1.75 -15.63 -26.35
N ASP A 910 -1.89 -14.33 -26.65
CA ASP A 910 -0.92 -13.60 -27.46
C ASP A 910 0.43 -13.41 -26.75
N LEU A 911 0.46 -13.61 -25.43
CA LEU A 911 1.65 -13.62 -24.58
C LEU A 911 2.16 -15.04 -24.36
N SER A 912 3.41 -15.28 -24.74
CA SER A 912 4.05 -16.60 -24.61
C SER A 912 5.12 -16.67 -23.52
N HIS A 913 5.68 -15.53 -23.12
CA HIS A 913 6.77 -15.43 -22.15
C HIS A 913 6.68 -14.11 -21.38
N GLU A 914 7.43 -14.03 -20.26
CA GLU A 914 7.55 -12.79 -19.50
C GLU A 914 8.38 -11.75 -20.27
N VAL A 915 7.90 -10.50 -20.28
CA VAL A 915 8.65 -9.35 -20.81
C VAL A 915 9.09 -8.49 -19.63
N PHE A 916 10.38 -8.56 -19.29
CA PHE A 916 10.94 -7.95 -18.09
C PHE A 916 11.29 -6.46 -18.28
N GLY A 917 10.27 -5.62 -18.51
CA GLY A 917 10.43 -4.19 -18.77
C GLY A 917 9.15 -3.40 -18.56
N PRO A 918 9.15 -2.09 -18.89
CA PRO A 918 8.02 -1.20 -18.64
C PRO A 918 6.94 -1.36 -19.74
N VAL A 919 6.42 -2.57 -19.91
CA VAL A 919 5.43 -2.93 -20.93
C VAL A 919 4.20 -3.52 -20.24
N LEU A 920 3.11 -2.75 -20.26
CA LEU A 920 1.81 -3.18 -19.77
C LEU A 920 0.97 -3.69 -20.93
N HIS A 921 0.45 -4.90 -20.81
CA HIS A 921 -0.55 -5.42 -21.74
C HIS A 921 -1.95 -5.19 -21.19
N VAL A 922 -2.92 -4.97 -22.06
CA VAL A 922 -4.32 -4.76 -21.66
C VAL A 922 -5.22 -5.73 -22.42
N VAL A 923 -6.07 -6.44 -21.70
CA VAL A 923 -7.12 -7.30 -22.26
C VAL A 923 -8.47 -6.83 -21.71
N ARG A 924 -9.50 -6.83 -22.55
CA ARG A 924 -10.87 -6.53 -22.13
C ARG A 924 -11.64 -7.82 -21.90
N TYR A 925 -12.62 -7.79 -21.00
CA TYR A 925 -13.50 -8.94 -20.77
C TYR A 925 -14.93 -8.52 -20.46
N ALA A 926 -15.88 -9.34 -20.91
CA ALA A 926 -17.28 -9.21 -20.51
C ALA A 926 -17.46 -9.73 -19.08
N ARG A 927 -18.29 -9.07 -18.25
CA ARG A 927 -18.53 -9.47 -16.84
C ARG A 927 -18.86 -10.96 -16.67
N ALA A 928 -19.63 -11.54 -17.61
CA ALA A 928 -20.05 -12.94 -17.59
C ALA A 928 -18.87 -13.92 -17.79
N ASP A 929 -17.82 -13.49 -18.49
CA ASP A 929 -16.64 -14.29 -18.79
C ASP A 929 -15.54 -14.18 -17.71
N ARG A 930 -15.81 -13.52 -16.57
CA ARG A 930 -14.82 -13.31 -15.50
C ARG A 930 -14.12 -14.61 -15.08
N MET A 931 -14.87 -15.69 -14.83
CA MET A 931 -14.25 -16.95 -14.38
C MET A 931 -13.45 -17.62 -15.50
N ARG A 932 -13.90 -17.52 -16.75
CA ARG A 932 -13.13 -17.98 -17.92
C ARG A 932 -11.82 -17.20 -18.09
N LEU A 933 -11.83 -15.90 -17.78
CA LEU A 933 -10.62 -15.08 -17.73
C LEU A 933 -9.66 -15.58 -16.63
N ILE A 934 -10.17 -15.87 -15.42
CA ILE A 934 -9.34 -16.44 -14.34
C ILE A 934 -8.72 -17.78 -14.77
N ASP A 935 -9.49 -18.65 -15.42
CA ASP A 935 -8.96 -19.91 -15.98
C ASP A 935 -7.87 -19.66 -17.02
N ALA A 936 -8.06 -18.67 -17.90
CA ALA A 936 -7.06 -18.30 -18.90
C ALA A 936 -5.77 -17.73 -18.27
N ILE A 937 -5.88 -16.96 -17.18
CA ILE A 937 -4.71 -16.48 -16.42
C ILE A 937 -3.96 -17.66 -15.79
N ASN A 938 -4.69 -18.57 -15.14
CA ASN A 938 -4.11 -19.78 -14.55
C ASN A 938 -3.42 -20.68 -15.60
N ALA A 939 -3.98 -20.75 -16.81
CA ALA A 939 -3.44 -21.55 -17.91
C ALA A 939 -2.09 -21.06 -18.45
N LEU A 940 -1.68 -19.82 -18.13
CA LEU A 940 -0.32 -19.32 -18.44
C LEU A 940 0.76 -20.08 -17.66
N GLY A 941 0.39 -20.80 -16.59
CA GLY A 941 1.27 -21.66 -15.81
C GLY A 941 2.14 -20.92 -14.78
N TYR A 942 2.13 -19.59 -14.78
CA TYR A 942 2.72 -18.75 -13.73
C TYR A 942 1.76 -18.61 -12.54
N GLY A 943 2.29 -18.14 -11.41
CA GLY A 943 1.52 -17.99 -10.19
C GLY A 943 2.22 -17.16 -9.12
N LEU A 944 2.79 -16.01 -9.49
CA LEU A 944 3.54 -15.13 -8.59
C LEU A 944 2.64 -14.09 -7.91
N THR A 945 2.35 -12.95 -8.58
CA THR A 945 1.44 -11.92 -8.05
C THR A 945 0.15 -11.81 -8.86
N PHE A 946 -0.93 -11.44 -8.18
CA PHE A 946 -2.23 -11.17 -8.78
C PHE A 946 -2.91 -9.98 -8.11
N GLY A 947 -3.48 -9.07 -8.90
CA GLY A 947 -4.24 -7.92 -8.43
C GLY A 947 -5.74 -8.08 -8.68
N LEU A 948 -6.56 -7.60 -7.75
CA LEU A 948 -8.00 -7.51 -7.92
C LEU A 948 -8.51 -6.15 -7.43
N HIS A 949 -9.11 -5.37 -8.32
CA HIS A 949 -9.86 -4.18 -7.94
C HIS A 949 -11.35 -4.46 -8.07
N THR A 950 -12.02 -4.54 -6.90
CA THR A 950 -13.45 -4.76 -6.76
C THR A 950 -13.93 -4.29 -5.39
N ARG A 951 -15.18 -3.83 -5.33
CA ARG A 951 -15.92 -3.56 -4.09
C ARG A 951 -16.95 -4.65 -3.77
N LEU A 952 -17.03 -5.69 -4.59
CA LEU A 952 -17.95 -6.83 -4.44
C LEU A 952 -17.29 -7.96 -3.65
N ASP A 953 -17.85 -8.31 -2.50
CA ASP A 953 -17.31 -9.36 -1.65
C ASP A 953 -17.44 -10.76 -2.29
N THR A 954 -18.49 -11.00 -3.09
CA THR A 954 -18.61 -12.27 -3.83
C THR A 954 -17.54 -12.39 -4.89
N THR A 955 -17.26 -11.31 -5.63
CA THR A 955 -16.20 -11.30 -6.65
C THR A 955 -14.84 -11.50 -5.99
N LEU A 956 -14.58 -10.84 -4.86
CA LEU A 956 -13.38 -11.07 -4.05
C LEU A 956 -13.26 -12.55 -3.68
N ARG A 957 -14.30 -13.15 -3.09
CA ARG A 957 -14.27 -14.56 -2.66
C ARG A 957 -14.06 -15.51 -3.84
N GLU A 958 -14.92 -15.44 -4.86
CA GLU A 958 -14.87 -16.31 -6.04
C GLU A 958 -13.51 -16.27 -6.75
N VAL A 959 -12.98 -15.06 -6.96
CA VAL A 959 -11.70 -14.88 -7.65
C VAL A 959 -10.54 -15.35 -6.77
N THR A 960 -10.52 -15.01 -5.48
CA THR A 960 -9.42 -15.41 -4.58
C THR A 960 -9.42 -16.90 -4.22
N GLU A 961 -10.54 -17.60 -4.41
CA GLU A 961 -10.64 -19.06 -4.32
C GLU A 961 -10.17 -19.76 -5.61
N ALA A 962 -10.44 -19.17 -6.79
CA ALA A 962 -10.13 -19.77 -8.08
C ALA A 962 -8.75 -19.42 -8.65
N ILE A 963 -8.21 -18.23 -8.34
CA ILE A 963 -6.92 -17.80 -8.87
C ILE A 963 -5.77 -18.60 -8.27
N HIS A 964 -4.83 -19.02 -9.11
CA HIS A 964 -3.63 -19.75 -8.70
C HIS A 964 -2.43 -18.78 -8.66
N ALA A 965 -2.33 -17.97 -7.60
CA ALA A 965 -1.20 -17.06 -7.37
C ALA A 965 -0.70 -17.13 -5.92
N GLY A 966 0.61 -16.99 -5.71
CA GLY A 966 1.22 -17.02 -4.39
C GLY A 966 0.93 -15.76 -3.57
N ASN A 967 0.87 -14.60 -4.21
CA ASN A 967 0.60 -13.31 -3.57
C ASN A 967 -0.58 -12.61 -4.27
N ILE A 968 -1.65 -12.38 -3.52
CA ILE A 968 -2.88 -11.76 -4.00
C ILE A 968 -3.04 -10.39 -3.33
N TYR A 969 -3.29 -9.36 -4.13
CA TYR A 969 -3.44 -7.98 -3.70
C TYR A 969 -4.82 -7.46 -4.09
N VAL A 970 -5.56 -6.91 -3.13
CA VAL A 970 -6.93 -6.43 -3.34
C VAL A 970 -7.03 -4.94 -3.07
N ASN A 971 -7.49 -4.18 -4.07
CA ASN A 971 -7.65 -2.72 -4.07
C ASN A 971 -6.35 -1.96 -3.71
N ARG A 972 -5.23 -2.43 -4.24
CA ARG A 972 -3.89 -1.86 -4.09
C ARG A 972 -2.98 -2.37 -5.21
N ASN A 973 -1.82 -1.74 -5.38
CA ASN A 973 -0.74 -2.24 -6.24
C ASN A 973 -0.27 -3.67 -5.89
N THR A 974 0.41 -4.32 -6.84
CA THR A 974 0.86 -5.72 -6.74
C THR A 974 2.35 -5.88 -6.40
N ILE A 975 3.01 -4.81 -5.95
CA ILE A 975 4.47 -4.76 -5.75
C ILE A 975 4.82 -4.46 -4.29
N GLY A 976 6.11 -4.54 -3.94
CA GLY A 976 6.61 -4.15 -2.61
C GLY A 976 6.10 -5.04 -1.47
N ALA A 977 6.12 -6.36 -1.66
CA ALA A 977 5.80 -7.31 -0.60
C ALA A 977 6.74 -7.11 0.61
N VAL A 978 6.17 -7.00 1.81
CA VAL A 978 6.91 -6.74 3.04
C VAL A 978 7.20 -8.06 3.77
N VAL A 979 8.47 -8.27 4.12
CA VAL A 979 8.96 -9.47 4.81
C VAL A 979 8.18 -9.73 6.11
N GLY A 980 7.65 -10.94 6.27
CA GLY A 980 6.86 -11.33 7.44
C GLY A 980 5.42 -10.79 7.49
N VAL A 981 5.03 -9.94 6.53
CA VAL A 981 3.66 -9.40 6.40
C VAL A 981 2.99 -9.94 5.15
N GLN A 982 3.68 -9.88 4.01
CA GLN A 982 3.30 -10.58 2.79
C GLN A 982 4.43 -11.51 2.34
N PRO A 983 4.65 -12.67 3.01
CA PRO A 983 5.59 -13.68 2.55
C PRO A 983 5.53 -13.85 1.02
N PHE A 984 6.68 -13.75 0.36
CA PHE A 984 6.74 -13.55 -1.08
C PHE A 984 7.27 -14.80 -1.78
N GLY A 985 6.57 -15.22 -2.83
CA GLY A 985 6.96 -16.38 -3.64
C GLY A 985 5.77 -16.99 -4.35
N GLY A 986 6.02 -17.58 -5.50
CA GLY A 986 5.00 -18.16 -6.37
C GLY A 986 4.95 -19.67 -6.33
N HIS A 987 4.19 -20.24 -7.26
CA HIS A 987 4.20 -21.67 -7.59
C HIS A 987 4.08 -21.85 -9.11
N GLY A 988 4.11 -23.08 -9.59
CA GLY A 988 4.14 -23.36 -11.03
C GLY A 988 5.44 -22.87 -11.68
N LEU A 989 5.34 -22.13 -12.78
CA LEU A 989 6.51 -21.53 -13.46
C LEU A 989 7.17 -20.41 -12.66
N SER A 990 6.53 -19.92 -11.59
CA SER A 990 7.01 -18.80 -10.78
C SER A 990 7.86 -19.19 -9.58
N GLY A 991 7.93 -20.48 -9.25
CA GLY A 991 8.90 -20.93 -8.27
C GLY A 991 8.57 -22.25 -7.61
N THR A 992 9.53 -22.74 -6.86
CA THR A 992 9.41 -23.96 -6.06
C THR A 992 8.81 -23.66 -4.68
N GLY A 993 8.97 -22.45 -4.16
CA GLY A 993 8.84 -22.18 -2.74
C GLY A 993 9.92 -22.89 -1.90
N PRO A 994 9.87 -22.78 -0.56
CA PRO A 994 8.92 -21.99 0.22
C PRO A 994 9.10 -20.46 0.04
N LYS A 995 8.13 -19.67 0.47
CA LYS A 995 8.15 -18.21 0.33
C LYS A 995 9.27 -17.55 1.13
N ALA A 996 9.99 -16.64 0.48
CA ALA A 996 10.93 -15.75 1.15
C ALA A 996 10.17 -14.86 2.16
N GLY A 997 10.78 -14.62 3.33
CA GLY A 997 10.17 -13.87 4.42
C GLY A 997 8.94 -14.54 5.03
N GLY A 998 8.76 -15.85 4.77
CA GLY A 998 7.69 -16.68 5.31
C GLY A 998 8.19 -17.69 6.35
N PRO A 999 7.27 -18.25 7.14
CA PRO A 999 7.60 -19.12 8.26
C PRO A 999 8.19 -20.48 7.84
N LEU A 1000 7.98 -20.90 6.59
CA LEU A 1000 8.46 -22.19 6.09
C LEU A 1000 9.86 -22.11 5.46
N TYR A 1001 10.41 -20.92 5.21
CA TYR A 1001 11.65 -20.77 4.45
C TYR A 1001 12.86 -21.47 5.09
N LEU A 1002 13.08 -21.24 6.38
CA LEU A 1002 14.24 -21.83 7.09
C LEU A 1002 14.13 -23.35 7.24
N THR A 1003 12.93 -23.91 7.24
CA THR A 1003 12.71 -25.37 7.32
C THR A 1003 13.32 -26.11 6.14
N ARG A 1004 13.41 -25.44 4.98
CA ARG A 1004 14.01 -26.02 3.76
C ARG A 1004 15.55 -25.98 3.78
N LEU A 1005 16.14 -25.22 4.71
CA LEU A 1005 17.58 -25.03 4.87
C LEU A 1005 18.17 -25.86 6.03
N ALA A 1006 17.38 -26.80 6.55
CA ALA A 1006 17.78 -27.81 7.52
C ALA A 1006 17.43 -29.21 7.00
N GLN A 1007 17.94 -30.24 7.67
CA GLN A 1007 17.54 -31.62 7.39
C GLN A 1007 16.02 -31.79 7.60
N PRO A 1008 15.32 -32.47 6.68
CA PRO A 1008 13.87 -32.55 6.71
C PRO A 1008 13.37 -33.35 7.91
N VAL A 1009 12.33 -32.82 8.56
CA VAL A 1009 11.61 -33.43 9.69
C VAL A 1009 10.11 -33.52 9.36
N PRO A 1010 9.38 -34.50 9.92
CA PRO A 1010 7.96 -34.70 9.61
C PRO A 1010 7.03 -33.66 10.28
N ASP A 1011 7.53 -32.88 11.25
CA ASP A 1011 6.75 -31.90 11.99
C ASP A 1011 7.05 -30.46 11.55
N LEU A 1012 6.04 -29.60 11.57
CA LEU A 1012 6.21 -28.15 11.38
C LEU A 1012 5.99 -27.39 12.67
N PRO A 1013 6.67 -26.25 12.86
CA PRO A 1013 6.44 -25.35 13.98
C PRO A 1013 5.15 -24.52 13.80
N LEU A 1014 4.10 -25.11 13.24
CA LEU A 1014 2.80 -24.48 13.02
C LEU A 1014 1.72 -25.32 13.70
N ALA A 1015 0.96 -24.70 14.61
CA ALA A 1015 -0.14 -25.34 15.29
C ALA A 1015 -1.43 -25.25 14.47
N GLY A 1016 -2.21 -26.33 14.42
CA GLY A 1016 -3.50 -26.39 13.73
C GLY A 1016 -3.46 -27.14 12.39
N GLY A 1017 -4.62 -27.18 11.72
CA GLY A 1017 -4.83 -27.91 10.47
C GLY A 1017 -6.10 -28.76 10.50
N THR A 1018 -6.63 -29.09 9.33
CA THR A 1018 -7.76 -30.01 9.17
C THR A 1018 -7.29 -31.34 8.60
N SER A 1019 -7.78 -32.45 9.16
CA SER A 1019 -7.53 -33.77 8.56
C SER A 1019 -8.30 -33.93 7.26
N ASP A 1020 -7.62 -34.33 6.19
CA ASP A 1020 -8.24 -34.63 4.92
C ASP A 1020 -9.00 -35.98 5.00
N PRO A 1021 -10.29 -36.04 4.62
CA PRO A 1021 -11.06 -37.28 4.66
C PRO A 1021 -10.49 -38.40 3.77
N ALA A 1022 -9.92 -38.06 2.62
CA ALA A 1022 -9.28 -39.02 1.71
C ALA A 1022 -8.03 -39.63 2.35
N ALA A 1023 -7.25 -38.85 3.10
CA ALA A 1023 -6.11 -39.36 3.85
C ALA A 1023 -6.55 -40.32 4.96
N THR A 1024 -7.61 -39.97 5.69
CA THR A 1024 -8.17 -40.81 6.77
C THR A 1024 -8.67 -42.14 6.22
N ALA A 1025 -9.42 -42.12 5.11
CA ALA A 1025 -9.90 -43.32 4.44
C ALA A 1025 -8.77 -44.19 3.89
N TRP A 1026 -7.76 -43.58 3.27
CA TRP A 1026 -6.57 -44.30 2.79
C TRP A 1026 -5.81 -44.98 3.92
N CYS A 1027 -5.57 -44.28 5.04
CA CYS A 1027 -4.86 -44.83 6.19
C CYS A 1027 -5.63 -45.99 6.84
N ALA A 1028 -6.96 -45.86 6.96
CA ALA A 1028 -7.81 -46.95 7.46
C ALA A 1028 -7.77 -48.20 6.56
N LEU A 1029 -7.74 -48.02 5.24
CA LEU A 1029 -7.69 -49.14 4.27
C LEU A 1029 -6.30 -49.80 4.20
N SER A 1030 -5.25 -48.99 4.23
CA SER A 1030 -3.86 -49.45 4.02
C SER A 1030 -3.13 -49.85 5.30
N GLY A 1031 -3.62 -49.43 6.46
CA GLY A 1031 -2.95 -49.58 7.75
C GLY A 1031 -1.83 -48.57 8.00
N ALA A 1032 -1.67 -47.54 7.15
CA ALA A 1032 -0.70 -46.48 7.35
C ALA A 1032 -1.06 -45.58 8.54
N ALA A 1033 -0.04 -44.98 9.18
CA ALA A 1033 -0.27 -43.92 10.15
C ALA A 1033 -0.75 -42.64 9.44
N LEU A 1034 -1.76 -41.98 10.00
CA LEU A 1034 -2.28 -40.72 9.47
C LEU A 1034 -1.26 -39.59 9.73
N PRO A 1035 -0.70 -38.95 8.68
CA PRO A 1035 0.24 -37.86 8.86
C PRO A 1035 -0.41 -36.61 9.45
N HIS A 1036 0.32 -35.90 10.31
CA HIS A 1036 -0.10 -34.58 10.79
C HIS A 1036 0.41 -33.50 9.83
N VAL A 1037 -0.49 -32.79 9.17
CA VAL A 1037 -0.18 -31.72 8.22
C VAL A 1037 -1.05 -30.50 8.53
N PRO A 1038 -0.49 -29.27 8.59
CA PRO A 1038 -1.27 -28.05 8.86
C PRO A 1038 -2.04 -27.57 7.62
N LEU A 1039 -2.77 -28.48 6.95
CA LEU A 1039 -3.64 -28.14 5.83
C LEU A 1039 -4.77 -27.22 6.31
N GLY A 1040 -5.03 -26.13 5.59
CA GLY A 1040 -6.04 -25.15 5.97
C GLY A 1040 -5.59 -24.19 7.08
N TYR A 1041 -4.30 -24.18 7.43
CA TYR A 1041 -3.73 -23.15 8.31
C TYR A 1041 -4.01 -21.76 7.74
N ASP A 1042 -4.49 -20.86 8.58
CA ASP A 1042 -5.00 -19.57 8.14
C ASP A 1042 -4.92 -18.54 9.27
N ILE A 1043 -4.07 -17.53 9.09
CA ILE A 1043 -3.84 -16.48 10.09
C ILE A 1043 -3.79 -15.10 9.46
N ASP A 1044 -4.13 -14.09 10.26
CA ASP A 1044 -3.78 -12.69 9.96
C ASP A 1044 -2.36 -12.39 10.48
N LEU A 1045 -1.52 -11.82 9.62
CA LEU A 1045 -0.17 -11.39 9.94
C LEU A 1045 -0.18 -9.92 10.42
N PRO A 1046 0.62 -9.57 11.44
CA PRO A 1046 0.79 -8.18 11.88
C PRO A 1046 1.26 -7.29 10.72
N GLY A 1047 0.78 -6.06 10.66
CA GLY A 1047 1.09 -5.12 9.60
C GLY A 1047 0.52 -3.72 9.86
N PRO A 1048 0.62 -2.82 8.87
CA PRO A 1048 0.11 -1.46 9.01
C PRO A 1048 -1.42 -1.45 9.14
N VAL A 1049 -1.94 -0.41 9.79
CA VAL A 1049 -3.38 -0.16 9.84
C VAL A 1049 -3.94 0.09 8.43
N GLY A 1050 -5.22 -0.20 8.23
CA GLY A 1050 -5.85 -0.01 6.92
C GLY A 1050 -5.44 -1.05 5.89
N GLU A 1051 -4.83 -2.14 6.35
CA GLU A 1051 -4.55 -3.35 5.58
C GLU A 1051 -4.92 -4.58 6.40
N ARG A 1052 -5.34 -5.64 5.71
CA ARG A 1052 -5.45 -6.98 6.28
C ARG A 1052 -4.55 -7.90 5.47
N ASN A 1053 -3.63 -8.58 6.15
CA ASN A 1053 -2.66 -9.46 5.53
C ASN A 1053 -2.88 -10.87 6.05
N ARG A 1054 -3.37 -11.76 5.20
CA ARG A 1054 -3.75 -13.12 5.56
C ARG A 1054 -2.77 -14.11 4.93
N TYR A 1055 -2.29 -15.07 5.69
CA TYR A 1055 -1.41 -16.15 5.22
C TYR A 1055 -2.11 -17.49 5.37
N ARG A 1056 -2.15 -18.26 4.28
CA ARG A 1056 -2.87 -19.54 4.18
C ARG A 1056 -1.97 -20.67 3.68
N LEU A 1057 -2.23 -21.88 4.18
CA LEU A 1057 -1.68 -23.12 3.65
C LEU A 1057 -2.79 -23.96 2.99
N GLY A 1058 -2.65 -24.19 1.69
CA GLY A 1058 -3.50 -25.09 0.92
C GLY A 1058 -2.71 -26.26 0.34
N ALA A 1059 -3.38 -27.08 -0.47
CA ALA A 1059 -2.71 -28.15 -1.22
C ALA A 1059 -1.72 -27.59 -2.24
N ALA A 1060 -0.57 -28.24 -2.40
CA ALA A 1060 0.41 -27.92 -3.44
C ALA A 1060 -0.14 -28.17 -4.86
N GLY A 1061 -1.01 -29.16 -5.03
CA GLY A 1061 -1.65 -29.51 -6.29
C GLY A 1061 -1.55 -31.02 -6.57
N THR A 1062 -0.91 -31.38 -7.68
CA THR A 1062 -0.69 -32.78 -8.08
C THR A 1062 0.70 -33.24 -7.65
N VAL A 1063 0.76 -34.30 -6.86
CA VAL A 1063 2.00 -34.90 -6.34
C VAL A 1063 2.27 -36.23 -7.02
N LEU A 1064 3.46 -36.38 -7.59
CA LEU A 1064 3.91 -37.65 -8.17
C LEU A 1064 4.47 -38.57 -7.07
N ALA A 1065 3.97 -39.79 -6.96
CA ALA A 1065 4.48 -40.81 -6.05
C ALA A 1065 5.33 -41.85 -6.80
N LEU A 1066 6.61 -41.92 -6.43
CA LEU A 1066 7.63 -42.82 -6.98
C LEU A 1066 8.26 -43.62 -5.83
N ALA A 1067 7.89 -44.89 -5.69
CA ALA A 1067 8.46 -45.77 -4.67
C ALA A 1067 8.88 -47.12 -5.25
N GLU A 1068 10.05 -47.59 -4.83
CA GLU A 1068 10.58 -48.92 -5.17
C GLU A 1068 9.89 -50.04 -4.37
N THR A 1069 9.25 -49.69 -3.24
CA THR A 1069 8.57 -50.64 -2.35
C THR A 1069 7.10 -50.30 -2.16
N ARG A 1070 6.28 -51.33 -1.91
CA ARG A 1070 4.85 -51.19 -1.58
C ARG A 1070 4.63 -50.31 -0.34
N ALA A 1071 5.43 -50.50 0.71
CA ALA A 1071 5.31 -49.72 1.95
C ALA A 1071 5.60 -48.22 1.71
N GLY A 1072 6.66 -47.91 0.94
CA GLY A 1072 6.96 -46.53 0.56
C GLY A 1072 5.84 -45.90 -0.25
N LEU A 1073 5.24 -46.63 -1.19
CA LEU A 1073 4.12 -46.12 -2.00
C LEU A 1073 2.89 -45.82 -1.13
N ILE A 1074 2.59 -46.69 -0.16
CA ILE A 1074 1.48 -46.50 0.79
C ILE A 1074 1.68 -45.23 1.62
N GLU A 1075 2.89 -45.02 2.12
CA GLU A 1075 3.24 -43.82 2.90
C GLU A 1075 3.18 -42.55 2.06
N GLN A 1076 3.69 -42.58 0.82
CA GLN A 1076 3.62 -41.43 -0.11
C GLN A 1076 2.18 -41.00 -0.38
N ILE A 1077 1.28 -41.95 -0.63
CA ILE A 1077 -0.14 -41.66 -0.84
C ILE A 1077 -0.74 -41.04 0.42
N ALA A 1078 -0.43 -41.57 1.60
CA ALA A 1078 -0.92 -41.04 2.87
C ALA A 1078 -0.50 -39.57 3.09
N TRP A 1079 0.79 -39.24 2.89
CA TRP A 1079 1.30 -37.88 3.06
C TRP A 1079 0.77 -36.90 2.01
N ALA A 1080 0.70 -37.31 0.75
CA ALA A 1080 0.17 -36.45 -0.30
C ALA A 1080 -1.31 -36.13 -0.07
N LEU A 1081 -2.12 -37.14 0.30
CA LEU A 1081 -3.54 -36.94 0.63
C LEU A 1081 -3.73 -36.13 1.91
N ALA A 1082 -2.92 -36.35 2.95
CA ALA A 1082 -3.02 -35.60 4.21
C ALA A 1082 -2.77 -34.10 4.01
N ALA A 1083 -1.93 -33.76 3.04
CA ALA A 1083 -1.70 -32.38 2.59
C ALA A 1083 -2.73 -31.89 1.55
N GLY A 1084 -3.81 -32.63 1.31
CA GLY A 1084 -4.91 -32.22 0.44
C GLY A 1084 -4.59 -32.29 -1.05
N ASN A 1085 -3.58 -33.05 -1.47
CA ASN A 1085 -3.14 -33.13 -2.87
C ASN A 1085 -3.88 -34.20 -3.68
N ARG A 1086 -3.82 -34.08 -5.01
CA ARG A 1086 -4.04 -35.20 -5.94
C ARG A 1086 -2.74 -35.99 -6.07
N VAL A 1087 -2.85 -37.31 -6.25
CA VAL A 1087 -1.69 -38.19 -6.31
C VAL A 1087 -1.65 -38.90 -7.66
N VAL A 1088 -0.52 -38.85 -8.35
CA VAL A 1088 -0.27 -39.65 -9.55
C VAL A 1088 0.73 -40.74 -9.18
N LEU A 1089 0.38 -42.00 -9.41
CA LEU A 1089 1.26 -43.13 -9.14
C LEU A 1089 2.07 -43.44 -10.40
N ALA A 1090 3.40 -43.45 -10.26
CA ALA A 1090 4.28 -43.83 -11.35
C ALA A 1090 4.16 -45.31 -11.73
N ASP A 1091 3.92 -46.16 -10.73
CA ASP A 1091 3.57 -47.57 -10.89
C ASP A 1091 2.53 -47.94 -9.80
N ALA A 1092 1.35 -48.39 -10.24
CA ALA A 1092 0.24 -48.76 -9.38
C ALA A 1092 0.23 -50.25 -9.02
N ALA A 1093 1.02 -51.09 -9.70
CA ALA A 1093 1.02 -52.53 -9.50
C ALA A 1093 1.25 -52.96 -8.03
N PRO A 1094 2.15 -52.31 -7.26
CA PRO A 1094 2.39 -52.69 -5.86
C PRO A 1094 1.19 -52.52 -4.92
N VAL A 1095 0.20 -51.69 -5.28
CA VAL A 1095 -0.97 -51.34 -4.46
C VAL A 1095 -2.29 -51.57 -5.20
N ALA A 1096 -2.29 -52.32 -6.30
CA ALA A 1096 -3.47 -52.55 -7.13
C ALA A 1096 -4.65 -53.15 -6.34
N ASP A 1097 -4.38 -54.00 -5.36
CA ASP A 1097 -5.39 -54.58 -4.48
C ASP A 1097 -6.05 -53.55 -3.53
N LEU A 1098 -5.31 -52.52 -3.13
CA LEU A 1098 -5.84 -51.41 -2.34
C LEU A 1098 -6.65 -50.47 -3.23
N ILE A 1099 -6.15 -50.17 -4.44
CA ILE A 1099 -6.83 -49.30 -5.40
C ILE A 1099 -8.21 -49.86 -5.77
N ALA A 1100 -8.32 -51.16 -6.01
CA ALA A 1100 -9.59 -51.83 -6.32
C ALA A 1100 -10.65 -51.74 -5.20
N ARG A 1101 -10.24 -51.38 -3.97
CA ARG A 1101 -11.10 -51.25 -2.79
C ARG A 1101 -11.36 -49.79 -2.39
N LEU A 1102 -10.86 -48.82 -3.16
CA LEU A 1102 -11.04 -47.41 -2.84
C LEU A 1102 -12.49 -46.98 -3.05
N PRO A 1103 -13.07 -46.19 -2.13
CA PRO A 1103 -14.33 -45.50 -2.38
C PRO A 1103 -14.22 -44.54 -3.58
N ASP A 1104 -15.32 -44.32 -4.30
CA ASP A 1104 -15.36 -43.48 -5.50
C ASP A 1104 -14.78 -42.06 -5.28
N GLY A 1105 -15.04 -41.47 -4.11
CA GLY A 1105 -14.49 -40.15 -3.76
C GLY A 1105 -12.95 -40.12 -3.59
N LEU A 1106 -12.34 -41.25 -3.25
CA LEU A 1106 -10.89 -41.41 -3.12
C LEU A 1106 -10.25 -41.79 -4.47
N LEU A 1107 -10.95 -42.55 -5.31
CA LEU A 1107 -10.53 -42.83 -6.69
C LEU A 1107 -10.35 -41.54 -7.51
N ALA A 1108 -11.20 -40.53 -7.30
CA ALA A 1108 -11.06 -39.23 -7.97
C ALA A 1108 -9.78 -38.45 -7.60
N ARG A 1109 -9.05 -38.87 -6.54
CA ARG A 1109 -7.83 -38.21 -6.04
C ARG A 1109 -6.55 -38.97 -6.38
N ILE A 1110 -6.65 -40.19 -6.91
CA ILE A 1110 -5.50 -41.04 -7.24
C ILE A 1110 -5.57 -41.42 -8.73
N GLU A 1111 -4.53 -41.06 -9.47
CA GLU A 1111 -4.42 -41.29 -10.90
C GLU A 1111 -3.32 -42.29 -11.22
N THR A 1112 -3.60 -43.18 -12.17
CA THR A 1112 -2.70 -44.28 -12.58
C THR A 1112 -2.47 -44.25 -14.10
N PRO A 1113 -1.79 -43.21 -14.62
CA PRO A 1113 -1.54 -43.08 -16.05
C PRO A 1113 -0.64 -44.20 -16.56
N ARG A 1114 -0.77 -44.53 -17.85
CA ARG A 1114 0.13 -45.50 -18.51
C ARG A 1114 1.59 -45.02 -18.54
N ASP A 1115 1.79 -43.71 -18.67
CA ASP A 1115 3.09 -43.06 -18.57
C ASP A 1115 2.94 -41.73 -17.82
N TRP A 1116 3.45 -41.70 -16.60
CA TRP A 1116 3.38 -40.53 -15.74
C TRP A 1116 4.17 -39.33 -16.30
N ARG A 1117 5.13 -39.55 -17.20
CA ARG A 1117 5.93 -38.45 -17.80
C ARG A 1117 5.10 -37.50 -18.65
N HIS A 1118 3.90 -37.91 -19.03
CA HIS A 1118 2.93 -37.12 -19.80
C HIS A 1118 1.69 -36.71 -18.98
N ALA A 1119 1.67 -36.99 -17.67
CA ALA A 1119 0.54 -36.75 -16.78
C ALA A 1119 0.67 -35.46 -15.94
N GLY A 1120 1.69 -34.65 -16.21
CA GLY A 1120 1.91 -33.37 -15.53
C GLY A 1120 0.91 -32.27 -15.94
N PRO A 1121 1.07 -31.05 -15.41
CA PRO A 1121 2.18 -30.61 -14.56
C PRO A 1121 2.07 -31.14 -13.12
N PHE A 1122 3.23 -31.51 -12.55
CA PHE A 1122 3.33 -31.86 -11.13
C PHE A 1122 3.75 -30.64 -10.32
N ALA A 1123 3.16 -30.49 -9.14
CA ALA A 1123 3.62 -29.51 -8.16
C ALA A 1123 4.87 -30.02 -7.44
N ARG A 1124 4.90 -31.32 -7.10
CA ARG A 1124 5.97 -31.98 -6.32
C ARG A 1124 6.10 -33.46 -6.71
N ALA A 1125 7.21 -34.06 -6.31
CA ALA A 1125 7.39 -35.50 -6.33
C ALA A 1125 7.82 -36.03 -4.95
N LEU A 1126 7.28 -37.19 -4.56
CA LEU A 1126 7.78 -37.99 -3.45
C LEU A 1126 8.54 -39.18 -4.02
N VAL A 1127 9.79 -39.37 -3.60
CA VAL A 1127 10.68 -40.41 -4.13
C VAL A 1127 11.24 -41.26 -2.99
N ALA A 1128 11.10 -42.58 -3.08
CA ALA A 1128 11.64 -43.51 -2.09
C ALA A 1128 12.22 -44.76 -2.77
N GLY A 1129 13.52 -45.02 -2.61
CA GLY A 1129 14.18 -46.19 -3.16
C GLY A 1129 15.69 -46.11 -3.05
N SER A 1130 16.37 -47.06 -3.68
CA SER A 1130 17.82 -47.12 -3.77
C SER A 1130 18.42 -45.87 -4.47
N PRO A 1131 19.69 -45.49 -4.19
CA PRO A 1131 20.31 -44.33 -4.84
C PRO A 1131 20.27 -44.34 -6.39
N PRO A 1132 20.43 -45.49 -7.09
CA PRO A 1132 20.21 -45.55 -8.54
C PRO A 1132 18.77 -45.22 -8.95
N PHE A 1133 17.77 -45.72 -8.21
CA PHE A 1133 16.36 -45.42 -8.43
C PHE A 1133 16.08 -43.92 -8.26
N VAL A 1134 16.59 -43.31 -7.18
CA VAL A 1134 16.45 -41.87 -6.92
C VAL A 1134 17.08 -41.04 -8.04
N ARG A 1135 18.31 -41.36 -8.49
CA ARG A 1135 18.94 -40.64 -9.61
C ARG A 1135 18.14 -40.74 -10.90
N ALA A 1136 17.63 -41.93 -11.23
CA ALA A 1136 16.79 -42.11 -12.41
C ALA A 1136 15.48 -41.28 -12.31
N ALA A 1137 14.85 -41.25 -11.14
CA ALA A 1137 13.68 -40.42 -10.88
C ALA A 1137 13.99 -38.92 -11.05
N LEU A 1138 15.07 -38.42 -10.46
CA LEU A 1138 15.49 -37.01 -10.57
C LEU A 1138 15.78 -36.62 -12.03
N GLY A 1139 16.47 -37.47 -12.79
CA GLY A 1139 16.76 -37.21 -14.20
C GLY A 1139 15.48 -37.11 -15.05
N ASN A 1140 14.51 -37.98 -14.81
CA ASN A 1140 13.21 -37.90 -15.48
C ASN A 1140 12.42 -36.64 -15.08
N LEU A 1141 12.44 -36.28 -13.79
CA LEU A 1141 11.77 -35.07 -13.29
C LEU A 1141 12.35 -33.79 -13.91
N ALA A 1142 13.67 -33.68 -14.00
CA ALA A 1142 14.33 -32.51 -14.60
C ALA A 1142 14.15 -32.41 -16.13
N ALA A 1143 13.75 -33.51 -16.78
CA ALA A 1143 13.41 -33.55 -18.20
C ALA A 1143 11.96 -33.11 -18.50
N LEU A 1144 11.07 -33.08 -17.50
CA LEU A 1144 9.67 -32.67 -17.69
C LEU A 1144 9.58 -31.21 -18.15
N PRO A 1145 8.67 -30.87 -19.09
CA PRO A 1145 8.39 -29.48 -19.44
C PRO A 1145 7.67 -28.74 -18.31
N GLY A 1146 7.65 -27.41 -18.37
CA GLY A 1146 6.88 -26.58 -17.44
C GLY A 1146 7.60 -26.29 -16.10
N PRO A 1147 6.93 -26.42 -14.94
CA PRO A 1147 7.47 -26.00 -13.65
C PRO A 1147 8.69 -26.82 -13.20
N ILE A 1148 9.47 -26.25 -12.27
CA ILE A 1148 10.56 -26.97 -11.60
C ILE A 1148 9.94 -27.90 -10.54
N VAL A 1149 9.99 -29.20 -10.78
CA VAL A 1149 9.47 -30.21 -9.84
C VAL A 1149 10.56 -30.66 -8.88
N THR A 1150 10.43 -30.32 -7.60
CA THR A 1150 11.32 -30.81 -6.55
C THR A 1150 10.91 -32.19 -6.06
N ALA A 1151 11.89 -33.01 -5.69
CA ALA A 1151 11.68 -34.34 -5.14
C ALA A 1151 11.98 -34.36 -3.64
N GLU A 1152 11.04 -34.87 -2.84
CA GLU A 1152 11.22 -35.10 -1.42
C GLU A 1152 11.40 -36.59 -1.13
N MET A 1153 12.35 -36.90 -0.25
CA MET A 1153 12.59 -38.26 0.25
C MET A 1153 12.12 -38.40 1.70
N PRO A 1154 11.87 -39.64 2.17
CA PRO A 1154 11.52 -39.88 3.58
C PRO A 1154 12.51 -39.22 4.56
N CYS A 1155 12.01 -38.66 5.65
CA CYS A 1155 12.82 -38.13 6.75
C CYS A 1155 13.58 -39.28 7.44
N ALA A 1156 14.68 -38.98 8.13
CA ALA A 1156 15.50 -40.02 8.77
C ALA A 1156 14.74 -40.82 9.85
N GLY A 1157 13.73 -40.21 10.49
CA GLY A 1157 12.86 -40.85 11.48
C GLY A 1157 11.57 -41.46 10.89
N GLY A 1158 11.43 -41.55 9.56
CA GLY A 1158 10.17 -41.89 8.89
C GLY A 1158 9.30 -40.67 8.58
N GLY A 1159 8.33 -40.82 7.68
CA GLY A 1159 7.48 -39.73 7.21
C GLY A 1159 8.15 -38.83 6.15
N TYR A 1160 7.47 -37.75 5.78
CA TYR A 1160 7.94 -36.74 4.81
C TYR A 1160 7.83 -35.35 5.40
N ALA A 1161 8.63 -34.40 4.92
CA ALA A 1161 8.52 -33.00 5.33
C ALA A 1161 7.27 -32.35 4.70
N PRO A 1162 6.26 -31.92 5.50
CA PRO A 1162 5.00 -31.43 4.95
C PRO A 1162 5.11 -30.03 4.33
N ALA A 1163 6.13 -29.22 4.66
CA ALA A 1163 6.28 -27.86 4.13
C ALA A 1163 6.21 -27.81 2.60
N MET A 1164 6.84 -28.77 1.93
CA MET A 1164 6.87 -28.81 0.47
C MET A 1164 5.61 -29.42 -0.13
N LEU A 1165 4.76 -30.10 0.64
CA LEU A 1165 3.48 -30.67 0.18
C LEU A 1165 2.31 -29.67 0.28
N LEU A 1166 2.58 -28.49 0.83
CA LEU A 1166 1.62 -27.40 0.98
C LEU A 1166 1.97 -26.25 0.03
N ARG A 1167 0.97 -25.46 -0.33
CA ARG A 1167 1.09 -24.19 -1.03
C ARG A 1167 0.82 -23.05 -0.07
N GLU A 1168 1.77 -22.13 0.02
CA GLU A 1168 1.60 -20.89 0.76
C GLU A 1168 0.87 -19.86 -0.11
N THR A 1169 -0.12 -19.16 0.44
CA THR A 1169 -0.81 -18.06 -0.24
C THR A 1169 -0.97 -16.89 0.70
N THR A 1170 -0.54 -15.71 0.27
CA THR A 1170 -0.75 -14.47 1.00
C THR A 1170 -1.80 -13.63 0.30
N ILE A 1171 -2.80 -13.14 1.04
CA ILE A 1171 -3.79 -12.18 0.55
C ILE A 1171 -3.62 -10.88 1.34
N SER A 1172 -3.31 -9.79 0.63
CA SER A 1172 -3.21 -8.45 1.19
C SER A 1172 -4.37 -7.58 0.70
N ILE A 1173 -5.23 -7.15 1.61
CA ILE A 1173 -6.44 -6.38 1.30
C ILE A 1173 -6.27 -4.96 1.84
N ASN A 1174 -6.35 -3.97 0.97
CA ASN A 1174 -6.48 -2.58 1.38
C ASN A 1174 -7.89 -2.33 1.95
N THR A 1175 -8.01 -2.24 3.27
CA THR A 1175 -9.29 -2.01 3.94
C THR A 1175 -9.71 -0.54 3.93
N THR A 1176 -8.83 0.36 3.47
CA THR A 1176 -9.09 1.80 3.33
C THR A 1176 -9.53 2.24 1.94
N ALA A 1177 -9.66 1.31 0.98
CA ALA A 1177 -9.98 1.61 -0.42
C ALA A 1177 -11.31 2.36 -0.61
N ALA A 1178 -12.22 2.27 0.36
CA ALA A 1178 -13.48 3.01 0.36
C ALA A 1178 -13.33 4.52 0.64
N GLY A 1179 -12.17 4.98 1.12
CA GLY A 1179 -11.91 6.39 1.48
C GLY A 1179 -11.65 6.64 2.96
N GLY A 1180 -11.47 5.59 3.77
CA GLY A 1180 -10.93 5.67 5.13
C GLY A 1180 -11.06 4.38 5.94
N ASN A 1181 -10.70 4.43 7.22
CA ASN A 1181 -10.41 3.26 8.05
C ASN A 1181 -11.43 3.03 9.19
N ALA A 1182 -12.32 2.06 8.99
CA ALA A 1182 -13.34 1.65 9.96
C ALA A 1182 -12.78 1.29 11.36
N SER A 1183 -11.63 0.61 11.45
CA SER A 1183 -11.08 0.21 12.75
C SER A 1183 -10.55 1.40 13.54
N LEU A 1184 -10.03 2.41 12.84
CA LEU A 1184 -9.53 3.63 13.45
C LEU A 1184 -10.66 4.59 13.85
N MET A 1185 -11.81 4.57 13.18
CA MET A 1185 -13.00 5.36 13.58
C MET A 1185 -13.53 5.02 14.97
N ALA A 1186 -13.27 3.78 15.43
CA ALA A 1186 -13.69 3.31 16.74
C ALA A 1186 -12.75 3.76 17.87
N LEU A 1187 -11.55 4.24 17.54
CA LEU A 1187 -10.58 4.75 18.50
C LEU A 1187 -10.90 6.21 18.85
N ALA A 1188 -10.81 6.56 20.14
CA ALA A 1188 -11.11 7.89 20.66
C ALA A 1188 -9.90 8.50 21.36
#